data_AF-A0A1B6E7T7-F1
#
_entry.id   AF-A0A1B6E7T7-F1
#
_cell.length_a   1.000
_cell.length_b   1.000
_cell.length_c   1.000
_cell.angle_alpha   90.00
_cell.angle_beta   90.00
_cell.angle_gamma   90.00
#
_symmetry.space_group_name_H-M   'P 1'
#
loop_
_entity.id
_entity.type
_entity.pdbx_description
1 polymer ?
#
loop_
_entity_poly.entity_id
_entity_poly.type
_entity_poly.pdbx_seq_one_letter_code
_entity_poly.pdbx_strand_id
1 'polypeptide(L)'
;MSSEDVLEKSLLLLDEALNTSTTNVASPSWRMQRQKYGFDSLQYSTRPSDAADLSITMNTGELSMIRNSPRTSGMLYKSSLRDLETNKPVFGTSKYRKSDIKDLSITLNPNEISNLDASATFTGRTIEGGSRFSMSRIRETDLENLSITINPDEKSRLFETTMTGQPLVNEENGLYLAFLESLQSNQSSGEVFDTIANFAQTCSNVLDIMRENTSKGHKNKFLSSKDTKWLEMERNNWRLVYCLYQNRLVNNKNSNQEDDCVSMEIGDLPNYVSEKDIVQKYYKMDNGIRECQLIVDWLEKNAVDEYEGSVKPRLGHYMDKTVAWENTLHQLQNKDVVYSSSRTIISSLDPDAPLRHGEQGHLHDLDIEDQTRLLEQVFIEIRCGRLEKAQELCTHCGQSWRAATLDGWRLYHDPNYSKKSTVEKLPVEGNPNRDVWKLLAWRLAEDQRAPVFARAIHGILCGNLSSVLPVCKGWEDLLWAYTRVLVDNKVEKEIRSNMMKPYADMPAMYWNFKMTLPEIFTELAASKHLDIRQEAQSPERVLQMLLILNKVPELLKKMREWVKTENCQPQLKRFMAHLVLILRLMGYVHKEDVGNEIVKAYVEALIQQGDPQLVAYYTATLPQEDQINMYSDFLEGITDSTERRYCLEAAELVG
;
A
#
# COMPACT_ATOMS: atom_id res chain seq x y z
N MET A 1 36.69 -45.66 -17.89
CA MET A 1 35.54 -44.75 -18.00
C MET A 1 36.05 -43.39 -17.59
N SER A 2 36.02 -42.43 -18.51
CA SER A 2 36.51 -41.07 -18.27
C SER A 2 35.47 -40.27 -17.47
N SER A 3 35.86 -39.09 -16.99
CA SER A 3 34.94 -38.17 -16.31
C SER A 3 33.81 -37.64 -17.21
N GLU A 4 33.92 -37.80 -18.53
CA GLU A 4 32.88 -37.42 -19.50
C GLU A 4 31.72 -38.44 -19.53
N ASP A 5 32.01 -39.76 -19.40
CA ASP A 5 31.00 -40.83 -19.37
C ASP A 5 29.94 -40.65 -18.25
N VAL A 6 30.31 -39.93 -17.19
CA VAL A 6 29.46 -39.68 -16.00
C VAL A 6 28.58 -38.45 -16.21
N LEU A 7 29.05 -37.44 -16.95
CA LEU A 7 28.30 -36.23 -17.28
C LEU A 7 27.22 -36.53 -18.34
N GLU A 8 27.55 -37.30 -19.38
CA GLU A 8 26.58 -37.69 -20.41
C GLU A 8 25.40 -38.50 -19.84
N LYS A 9 25.67 -39.46 -18.93
CA LYS A 9 24.62 -40.22 -18.24
C LYS A 9 23.79 -39.38 -17.27
N SER A 10 24.35 -38.31 -16.71
CA SER A 10 23.62 -37.39 -15.83
C SER A 10 22.67 -36.48 -16.61
N LEU A 11 23.04 -36.10 -17.84
CA LEU A 11 22.19 -35.30 -18.73
C LEU A 11 21.02 -36.13 -19.32
N LEU A 12 21.27 -37.38 -19.72
CA LEU A 12 20.22 -38.28 -20.23
C LEU A 12 19.10 -38.55 -19.20
N LEU A 13 19.44 -38.66 -17.91
CA LEU A 13 18.45 -38.85 -16.83
C LEU A 13 17.63 -37.58 -16.50
N LEU A 14 18.12 -36.39 -16.85
CA LEU A 14 17.38 -35.14 -16.70
C LEU A 14 16.36 -34.92 -17.82
N ASP A 15 16.69 -35.33 -19.04
CA ASP A 15 15.82 -35.17 -20.22
C ASP A 15 14.63 -36.17 -20.21
N GLU A 16 14.83 -37.35 -19.61
CA GLU A 16 13.76 -38.35 -19.41
C GLU A 16 12.76 -37.92 -18.30
N ALA A 17 13.21 -37.12 -17.32
CA ALA A 17 12.37 -36.55 -16.27
C ALA A 17 11.52 -35.34 -16.73
N LEU A 18 11.96 -34.62 -17.77
CA LEU A 18 11.26 -33.45 -18.30
C LEU A 18 10.15 -33.79 -19.31
N ASN A 19 10.18 -34.97 -19.92
CA ASN A 19 9.22 -35.38 -20.97
C ASN A 19 7.95 -36.09 -20.46
N THR A 20 7.76 -36.25 -19.14
CA THR A 20 6.62 -37.01 -18.56
C THR A 20 5.66 -36.16 -17.73
N SER A 21 5.27 -34.96 -18.19
CA SER A 21 4.20 -34.18 -17.55
C SER A 21 3.35 -33.29 -18.49
N THR A 22 2.77 -33.89 -19.55
CA THR A 22 1.67 -33.24 -20.30
C THR A 22 0.46 -34.17 -20.45
N THR A 23 -0.55 -34.02 -19.57
CA THR A 23 -1.99 -34.21 -19.92
C THR A 23 -2.95 -33.74 -18.80
N ASN A 24 -3.66 -32.65 -19.10
CA ASN A 24 -5.04 -32.30 -18.74
C ASN A 24 -5.68 -32.62 -17.36
N VAL A 25 -6.06 -31.52 -16.69
CA VAL A 25 -7.42 -31.22 -16.16
C VAL A 25 -8.05 -32.15 -15.12
N ALA A 26 -8.11 -31.68 -13.87
CA ALA A 26 -9.37 -31.53 -13.13
C ALA A 26 -9.21 -30.56 -11.95
N SER A 27 -10.15 -29.60 -11.80
CA SER A 27 -10.28 -28.79 -10.58
C SER A 27 -11.13 -29.55 -9.55
N PRO A 28 -10.68 -29.75 -8.31
CA PRO A 28 -11.52 -30.26 -7.23
C PRO A 28 -12.21 -29.11 -6.50
N SER A 29 -13.39 -28.70 -7.00
CA SER A 29 -14.28 -27.81 -6.26
C SER A 29 -14.97 -28.57 -5.11
N TRP A 30 -14.33 -28.65 -3.94
CA TRP A 30 -14.95 -29.28 -2.77
C TRP A 30 -15.79 -28.29 -1.96
N ARG A 31 -17.06 -28.16 -2.36
CA ARG A 31 -18.13 -27.89 -1.40
C ARG A 31 -18.15 -29.04 -0.40
N MET A 32 -18.15 -28.75 0.90
CA MET A 32 -18.67 -29.71 1.89
C MET A 32 -19.88 -29.12 2.60
N GLN A 33 -21.03 -29.77 2.40
CA GLN A 33 -22.29 -29.39 3.01
C GLN A 33 -22.25 -29.69 4.51
N ARG A 34 -22.59 -28.70 5.36
CA ARG A 34 -22.90 -28.97 6.76
C ARG A 34 -24.21 -29.78 6.85
N GLN A 35 -24.13 -31.08 7.10
CA GLN A 35 -25.28 -31.86 7.55
C GLN A 35 -25.42 -31.73 9.07
N LYS A 36 -26.48 -31.05 9.51
CA LYS A 36 -27.05 -31.20 10.85
C LYS A 36 -27.85 -32.50 10.90
N TYR A 37 -27.43 -33.47 11.71
CA TYR A 37 -28.22 -34.44 12.48
C TYR A 37 -27.25 -35.04 13.51
N GLY A 38 -27.65 -35.54 14.68
CA GLY A 38 -28.95 -35.72 15.32
C GLY A 38 -28.72 -36.65 16.52
N PHE A 39 -29.42 -36.45 17.63
CA PHE A 39 -29.30 -37.34 18.79
C PHE A 39 -29.75 -38.76 18.43
N ASP A 40 -29.01 -39.78 18.87
CA ASP A 40 -29.65 -41.01 19.34
C ASP A 40 -28.81 -41.74 20.40
N SER A 41 -29.50 -42.45 21.29
CA SER A 41 -28.97 -43.02 22.53
C SER A 41 -28.64 -44.51 22.42
N LEU A 42 -27.60 -44.97 23.12
CA LEU A 42 -27.48 -46.37 23.57
C LEU A 42 -26.76 -46.45 24.93
N GLN A 43 -27.15 -47.42 25.77
CA GLN A 43 -26.74 -47.56 27.18
C GLN A 43 -25.88 -48.83 27.43
N TYR A 44 -25.29 -48.91 28.63
CA TYR A 44 -24.48 -50.01 29.22
C TYR A 44 -23.06 -50.13 28.62
N SER A 45 -22.00 -50.42 29.39
CA SER A 45 -21.89 -51.20 30.64
C SER A 45 -20.90 -50.62 31.70
N THR A 46 -20.72 -51.31 32.82
CA THR A 46 -20.15 -50.84 34.11
C THR A 46 -18.65 -51.15 34.36
N ARG A 47 -18.00 -50.21 35.09
CA ARG A 47 -16.90 -50.26 36.12
C ARG A 47 -16.25 -51.61 36.53
N PRO A 48 -15.04 -51.65 37.18
CA PRO A 48 -14.28 -50.57 37.90
C PRO A 48 -12.82 -50.39 37.37
N SER A 49 -11.75 -49.94 38.06
CA SER A 49 -11.45 -49.51 39.46
C SER A 49 -10.22 -48.58 39.58
N ASP A 50 -10.28 -47.65 40.55
CA ASP A 50 -9.25 -47.12 41.49
C ASP A 50 -7.73 -47.06 41.15
N ALA A 51 -7.13 -45.86 41.29
CA ALA A 51 -6.04 -45.59 42.27
C ALA A 51 -5.63 -44.09 42.35
N ALA A 52 -5.50 -43.59 43.59
CA ALA A 52 -4.74 -42.42 44.11
C ALA A 52 -4.59 -41.13 43.26
N ASP A 53 -5.16 -39.99 43.65
CA ASP A 53 -4.74 -39.08 44.75
C ASP A 53 -3.33 -38.47 44.63
N LEU A 54 -3.28 -37.15 44.42
CA LEU A 54 -2.34 -36.25 45.10
C LEU A 54 -2.89 -34.81 45.09
N SER A 55 -3.35 -34.36 46.26
CA SER A 55 -3.94 -33.03 46.49
C SER A 55 -2.87 -31.96 46.75
N ILE A 56 -3.06 -30.75 46.23
CA ILE A 56 -2.46 -29.53 46.78
C ILE A 56 -3.56 -28.51 47.09
N THR A 57 -3.80 -28.29 48.37
CA THR A 57 -4.63 -27.21 48.94
C THR A 57 -3.86 -25.90 49.01
N MET A 58 -4.51 -24.77 48.71
CA MET A 58 -4.32 -23.53 49.50
C MET A 58 -5.58 -22.67 49.60
N ASN A 59 -6.03 -22.53 50.85
CA ASN A 59 -6.80 -21.46 51.50
C ASN A 59 -7.81 -20.59 50.71
N THR A 60 -9.07 -20.74 51.14
CA THR A 60 -10.08 -19.66 51.16
C THR A 60 -10.12 -18.97 52.51
N GLY A 61 -10.27 -17.65 52.51
CA GLY A 61 -10.67 -16.81 53.65
C GLY A 61 -11.07 -15.42 53.08
N GLU A 62 -12.13 -14.75 53.51
CA GLU A 62 -13.06 -15.02 54.62
C GLU A 62 -14.53 -14.86 54.17
N LEU A 63 -15.44 -15.54 54.87
CA LEU A 63 -16.89 -15.36 54.78
C LEU A 63 -17.39 -14.62 56.01
N SER A 64 -18.22 -13.58 55.83
CA SER A 64 -19.12 -13.11 56.89
C SER A 64 -20.56 -13.51 56.55
N MET A 65 -21.25 -14.13 57.52
CA MET A 65 -22.63 -14.61 57.39
C MET A 65 -23.63 -13.45 57.55
N ILE A 66 -24.92 -13.60 57.21
CA ILE A 66 -25.95 -14.16 58.12
C ILE A 66 -27.17 -14.67 57.34
N ARG A 67 -27.80 -15.73 57.87
CA ARG A 67 -28.94 -16.47 57.31
C ARG A 67 -30.29 -15.81 57.67
N ASN A 68 -31.34 -16.00 56.85
CA ASN A 68 -32.44 -16.94 57.18
C ASN A 68 -33.60 -16.96 56.15
N SER A 69 -34.14 -18.17 55.94
CA SER A 69 -35.36 -18.57 55.19
C SER A 69 -36.65 -18.23 56.01
N PRO A 70 -37.93 -18.53 55.59
CA PRO A 70 -38.37 -19.47 54.54
C PRO A 70 -39.68 -19.24 53.72
N ARG A 71 -39.79 -20.02 52.63
CA ARG A 71 -40.96 -20.68 51.98
C ARG A 71 -42.42 -20.19 52.17
N THR A 72 -43.13 -20.04 51.03
CA THR A 72 -44.50 -20.56 50.72
C THR A 72 -44.69 -20.50 49.19
N SER A 73 -44.83 -21.62 48.45
CA SER A 73 -46.05 -22.42 48.15
C SER A 73 -47.07 -21.81 47.17
N GLY A 74 -46.89 -22.11 45.87
CA GLY A 74 -47.90 -22.68 44.95
C GLY A 74 -49.15 -21.91 44.50
N MET A 75 -49.33 -21.76 43.18
CA MET A 75 -50.42 -22.46 42.42
C MET A 75 -50.33 -22.23 40.89
N LEU A 76 -50.92 -23.16 40.14
CA LEU A 76 -51.11 -23.12 38.67
C LEU A 76 -52.46 -22.44 38.33
N TYR A 77 -52.60 -21.83 37.15
CA TYR A 77 -53.64 -22.19 36.15
C TYR A 77 -53.42 -21.49 34.79
N LYS A 78 -54.07 -22.00 33.72
CA LYS A 78 -53.96 -21.55 32.31
C LYS A 78 -55.21 -20.73 31.86
N SER A 79 -55.14 -20.18 30.63
CA SER A 79 -56.24 -19.63 29.78
C SER A 79 -56.58 -18.14 30.04
N SER A 80 -57.05 -17.32 29.07
CA SER A 80 -57.04 -17.37 27.59
C SER A 80 -57.40 -15.99 27.00
N LEU A 81 -56.86 -15.66 25.81
CA LEU A 81 -57.32 -14.69 24.78
C LEU A 81 -57.75 -13.25 25.16
N ARG A 82 -57.02 -12.29 24.56
CA ARG A 82 -57.44 -11.03 23.90
C ARG A 82 -58.49 -10.12 24.58
N ASP A 83 -58.08 -8.88 24.88
CA ASP A 83 -58.47 -7.75 24.01
C ASP A 83 -57.59 -6.49 24.24
N LEU A 84 -57.89 -5.44 23.48
CA LEU A 84 -57.07 -4.29 23.05
C LEU A 84 -56.30 -3.45 24.10
N GLU A 85 -55.19 -2.89 23.61
CA GLU A 85 -54.70 -1.51 23.81
C GLU A 85 -54.69 -0.90 25.23
N THR A 86 -53.52 -0.91 25.87
CA THR A 86 -52.71 0.30 26.20
C THR A 86 -51.44 -0.10 26.96
N ASN A 87 -50.46 0.81 27.05
CA ASN A 87 -49.22 0.68 27.84
C ASN A 87 -48.24 -0.45 27.45
N LYS A 88 -47.34 -0.15 26.51
CA LYS A 88 -46.04 -0.85 26.44
C LYS A 88 -45.16 -0.42 27.62
N PRO A 89 -44.60 -1.33 28.43
CA PRO A 89 -43.53 -0.98 29.37
C PRO A 89 -42.24 -0.65 28.60
N VAL A 90 -41.47 0.30 29.13
CA VAL A 90 -40.17 0.69 28.58
C VAL A 90 -39.15 -0.42 28.86
N PHE A 91 -38.87 -1.25 27.86
CA PHE A 91 -37.64 -2.05 27.83
C PHE A 91 -36.57 -1.29 27.06
N GLY A 92 -35.52 -0.89 27.76
CA GLY A 92 -34.39 -0.18 27.18
C GLY A 92 -33.64 -1.06 26.19
N THR A 93 -33.87 -0.85 24.89
CA THR A 93 -32.97 -1.34 23.86
C THR A 93 -31.64 -0.61 24.02
N SER A 94 -30.59 -1.33 24.45
CA SER A 94 -29.22 -0.83 24.38
C SER A 94 -28.87 -0.63 22.90
N LYS A 95 -29.04 0.60 22.40
CA LYS A 95 -28.44 1.03 21.16
C LYS A 95 -26.94 1.10 21.41
N TYR A 96 -26.19 0.12 20.93
CA TYR A 96 -24.76 0.30 20.70
C TYR A 96 -24.59 1.54 19.83
N ARG A 97 -24.14 2.65 20.44
CA ARG A 97 -23.66 3.80 19.67
C ARG A 97 -22.41 3.31 18.93
N LYS A 98 -22.49 3.30 17.60
CA LYS A 98 -21.30 3.56 16.79
C LYS A 98 -20.89 5.00 17.08
N SER A 99 -19.95 5.17 18.00
CA SER A 99 -19.20 6.40 18.20
C SER A 99 -17.75 6.09 17.84
N ASP A 100 -17.28 6.76 16.79
CA ASP A 100 -15.91 7.23 16.65
C ASP A 100 -14.81 6.15 16.66
N ILE A 101 -14.59 5.57 15.47
CA ILE A 101 -13.28 5.06 15.05
C ILE A 101 -12.88 5.91 13.85
N LYS A 102 -11.83 6.72 14.02
CA LYS A 102 -11.24 7.63 13.03
C LYS A 102 -9.72 7.61 13.17
N ASP A 103 -9.05 7.97 12.08
CA ASP A 103 -7.67 8.45 12.00
C ASP A 103 -6.56 7.51 12.52
N LEU A 104 -6.02 6.64 11.66
CA LEU A 104 -4.81 5.87 11.96
C LEU A 104 -3.85 5.79 10.74
N SER A 105 -2.94 6.76 10.64
CA SER A 105 -1.83 6.74 9.69
C SER A 105 -0.63 5.95 10.23
N ILE A 106 0.02 5.17 9.34
CA ILE A 106 1.32 4.50 9.57
C ILE A 106 2.51 5.46 9.77
N THR A 107 2.25 6.76 9.73
CA THR A 107 3.11 7.83 10.24
C THR A 107 2.22 9.06 10.53
N LEU A 108 1.83 9.24 11.81
CA LEU A 108 1.31 10.48 12.44
C LEU A 108 -0.03 11.09 11.95
N ASN A 109 -0.74 11.77 12.87
CA ASN A 109 -2.19 12.06 12.83
C ASN A 109 -2.52 13.48 12.25
N PRO A 110 -3.61 13.72 11.46
CA PRO A 110 -3.83 14.99 10.71
C PRO A 110 -4.49 16.19 11.42
N ASN A 111 -4.89 16.10 12.69
CA ASN A 111 -5.93 16.97 13.28
C ASN A 111 -5.51 18.40 13.75
N GLU A 112 -4.81 19.17 12.92
CA GLU A 112 -4.52 20.61 13.21
C GLU A 112 -4.73 21.61 12.04
N ILE A 113 -5.06 21.16 10.83
CA ILE A 113 -5.24 22.04 9.64
C ILE A 113 -6.70 22.49 9.50
N SER A 114 -7.23 23.22 10.49
CA SER A 114 -8.58 23.79 10.44
C SER A 114 -8.70 25.21 11.02
N ASN A 115 -7.58 25.82 11.41
CA ASN A 115 -7.54 27.16 12.02
C ASN A 115 -6.88 28.24 11.15
N LEU A 116 -6.64 27.99 9.86
CA LEU A 116 -5.95 28.93 8.96
C LEU A 116 -6.75 29.39 7.72
N ASP A 117 -7.93 28.83 7.45
CA ASP A 117 -8.66 29.10 6.19
C ASP A 117 -9.93 29.97 6.36
N ALA A 118 -9.88 30.90 7.31
CA ALA A 118 -10.96 31.86 7.58
C ALA A 118 -10.92 33.11 6.67
N SER A 119 -10.47 32.99 5.40
CA SER A 119 -10.47 34.12 4.45
C SER A 119 -10.51 33.77 2.95
N ALA A 120 -11.35 32.82 2.52
CA ALA A 120 -11.57 32.56 1.08
C ALA A 120 -13.00 32.10 0.70
N THR A 121 -14.02 32.92 0.95
CA THR A 121 -15.37 32.66 0.39
C THR A 121 -15.44 33.03 -1.09
N PHE A 122 -15.70 32.06 -1.97
CA PHE A 122 -16.21 32.30 -3.32
C PHE A 122 -17.43 31.42 -3.63
N THR A 123 -18.48 32.02 -4.19
CA THR A 123 -19.80 31.39 -4.39
C THR A 123 -20.04 31.03 -5.85
N GLY A 124 -20.34 29.75 -6.13
CA GLY A 124 -20.75 29.26 -7.46
C GLY A 124 -22.09 28.49 -7.41
N ARG A 125 -22.95 28.67 -8.43
CA ARG A 125 -24.33 28.16 -8.43
C ARG A 125 -24.47 26.77 -9.06
N THR A 126 -25.38 25.96 -8.54
CA THR A 126 -25.88 24.71 -9.12
C THR A 126 -26.82 24.94 -10.31
N ILE A 127 -26.77 24.03 -11.30
CA ILE A 127 -27.83 23.77 -12.28
C ILE A 127 -28.03 22.25 -12.35
N GLU A 128 -29.28 21.79 -12.31
CA GLU A 128 -29.65 20.36 -12.35
C GLU A 128 -30.00 19.88 -13.76
N GLY A 129 -29.74 18.60 -14.06
CA GLY A 129 -30.37 17.90 -15.19
C GLY A 129 -29.49 16.87 -15.91
N GLY A 130 -29.52 15.61 -15.49
CA GLY A 130 -28.83 14.51 -16.18
C GLY A 130 -28.94 13.16 -15.47
N SER A 131 -29.25 12.09 -16.22
CA SER A 131 -29.53 10.75 -15.67
C SER A 131 -28.34 10.13 -14.95
N ARG A 132 -28.54 9.65 -13.71
CA ARG A 132 -27.50 8.94 -12.93
C ARG A 132 -27.61 7.42 -13.12
N PHE A 133 -26.63 6.82 -13.78
CA PHE A 133 -26.28 5.42 -13.52
C PHE A 133 -25.47 5.34 -12.23
N SER A 134 -25.92 4.52 -11.28
CA SER A 134 -25.31 4.38 -9.95
C SER A 134 -24.22 3.29 -9.96
N MET A 135 -22.99 3.65 -10.31
CA MET A 135 -21.82 2.86 -9.90
C MET A 135 -21.55 3.11 -8.40
N SER A 136 -21.10 2.08 -7.69
CA SER A 136 -20.95 2.10 -6.24
C SER A 136 -19.89 3.10 -5.79
N ARG A 137 -20.32 4.15 -5.06
CA ARG A 137 -19.41 5.00 -4.29
C ARG A 137 -18.59 4.12 -3.33
N ILE A 138 -17.28 4.04 -3.57
CA ILE A 138 -16.32 3.70 -2.52
C ILE A 138 -16.51 4.72 -1.40
N ARG A 139 -16.39 4.30 -0.14
CA ARG A 139 -16.73 5.18 0.97
C ARG A 139 -15.56 6.08 1.29
N GLU A 140 -15.87 7.35 1.51
CA GLU A 140 -15.01 8.41 2.02
C GLU A 140 -14.22 8.00 3.29
N THR A 141 -14.70 6.98 4.01
CA THR A 141 -14.04 6.33 5.16
C THR A 141 -12.83 5.44 4.82
N ASP A 142 -12.56 5.15 3.55
CA ASP A 142 -11.48 4.25 3.13
C ASP A 142 -10.14 4.99 2.86
N LEU A 143 -10.11 6.32 3.00
CA LEU A 143 -9.00 7.23 2.62
C LEU A 143 -8.04 7.61 3.76
N GLU A 144 -8.41 7.43 5.03
CA GLU A 144 -7.67 7.93 6.21
C GLU A 144 -6.29 7.23 6.41
N ASN A 145 -6.02 6.08 5.78
CA ASN A 145 -4.89 5.19 6.13
C ASN A 145 -3.77 5.11 5.07
N LEU A 146 -3.14 6.24 4.75
CA LEU A 146 -1.82 6.27 4.10
C LEU A 146 -1.03 7.47 4.65
N SER A 147 0.14 7.17 5.20
CA SER A 147 1.37 7.96 5.51
C SER A 147 1.43 9.50 5.31
N ILE A 148 2.36 10.17 6.04
CA ILE A 148 2.60 11.63 6.07
C ILE A 148 2.67 12.25 4.67
N THR A 149 1.53 12.73 4.20
CA THR A 149 1.43 13.87 3.28
C THR A 149 1.11 15.10 4.11
N ILE A 150 1.82 16.21 3.88
CA ILE A 150 1.76 17.40 4.75
C ILE A 150 0.43 18.17 4.65
N ASN A 151 -0.41 17.85 3.66
CA ASN A 151 -1.81 18.26 3.59
C ASN A 151 -2.71 17.08 3.17
N PRO A 152 -3.80 16.79 3.91
CA PRO A 152 -4.84 15.85 3.47
C PRO A 152 -5.45 16.25 2.12
N ASP A 153 -5.59 17.56 1.85
CA ASP A 153 -6.15 18.06 0.59
C ASP A 153 -5.24 17.81 -0.62
N GLU A 154 -3.91 17.83 -0.43
CA GLU A 154 -2.95 17.46 -1.48
C GLU A 154 -3.05 15.97 -1.81
N LYS A 155 -3.31 15.13 -0.80
CA LYS A 155 -3.55 13.69 -0.96
C LYS A 155 -4.87 13.39 -1.66
N SER A 156 -5.92 14.17 -1.41
CA SER A 156 -7.18 14.05 -2.16
C SER A 156 -6.99 14.43 -3.63
N ARG A 157 -6.26 15.51 -3.94
CA ARG A 157 -5.92 15.90 -5.33
C ARG A 157 -4.97 14.92 -6.02
N LEU A 158 -4.11 14.25 -5.27
CA LEU A 158 -3.22 13.17 -5.77
C LEU A 158 -3.98 11.95 -6.32
N PHE A 159 -5.19 11.66 -5.82
CA PHE A 159 -5.85 10.37 -6.02
C PHE A 159 -7.35 10.40 -6.35
N GLU A 160 -8.06 11.53 -6.21
CA GLU A 160 -9.47 11.69 -6.57
C GLU A 160 -9.76 13.04 -7.27
N THR A 161 -9.34 13.20 -8.52
CA THR A 161 -9.90 14.23 -9.41
C THR A 161 -11.05 13.63 -10.21
N THR A 162 -12.30 13.91 -9.79
CA THR A 162 -13.51 13.44 -10.48
C THR A 162 -13.78 14.26 -11.74
N MET A 163 -13.12 13.90 -12.84
CA MET A 163 -13.50 14.38 -14.18
C MET A 163 -14.79 13.70 -14.64
N THR A 164 -15.86 14.48 -14.82
CA THR A 164 -17.08 14.04 -15.52
C THR A 164 -16.86 14.10 -17.04
N GLY A 165 -16.03 13.20 -17.57
CA GLY A 165 -15.69 13.07 -18.98
C GLY A 165 -16.33 11.86 -19.67
N GLN A 166 -16.57 11.96 -20.97
CA GLN A 166 -17.17 10.90 -21.80
C GLN A 166 -16.21 9.71 -22.03
N PRO A 167 -16.72 8.51 -22.37
CA PRO A 167 -15.88 7.36 -22.66
C PRO A 167 -15.03 7.60 -23.92
N LEU A 168 -13.71 7.66 -23.77
CA LEU A 168 -12.80 7.76 -24.92
C LEU A 168 -12.85 6.49 -25.77
N VAL A 169 -13.10 6.68 -27.06
CA VAL A 169 -13.09 5.63 -28.07
C VAL A 169 -11.64 5.40 -28.54
N ASN A 170 -11.25 4.13 -28.69
CA ASN A 170 -9.90 3.61 -28.92
C ASN A 170 -8.94 3.74 -27.72
N GLU A 171 -8.72 2.60 -27.04
CA GLU A 171 -8.04 2.47 -25.74
C GLU A 171 -6.59 3.04 -25.73
N GLU A 172 -5.85 3.00 -26.85
CA GLU A 172 -4.50 3.58 -26.94
C GLU A 172 -4.47 4.98 -27.54
N ASN A 173 -5.14 5.23 -28.68
CA ASN A 173 -5.11 6.53 -29.36
C ASN A 173 -5.75 7.64 -28.53
N GLY A 174 -6.82 7.33 -27.78
CA GLY A 174 -7.45 8.30 -26.88
C GLY A 174 -6.50 8.87 -25.82
N LEU A 175 -5.50 8.10 -25.38
CA LEU A 175 -4.53 8.56 -24.39
C LEU A 175 -3.60 9.66 -24.91
N TYR A 176 -3.33 9.71 -26.22
CA TYR A 176 -2.55 10.77 -26.84
C TYR A 176 -3.32 12.09 -26.87
N LEU A 177 -4.60 12.05 -27.27
CA LEU A 177 -5.49 13.22 -27.30
C LEU A 177 -5.80 13.73 -25.90
N ALA A 178 -6.11 12.85 -24.94
CA ALA A 178 -6.36 13.25 -23.55
C ALA A 178 -5.14 13.93 -22.89
N PHE A 179 -3.92 13.51 -23.23
CA PHE A 179 -2.71 14.18 -22.77
C PHE A 179 -2.52 15.56 -23.44
N LEU A 180 -2.84 15.68 -24.72
CA LEU A 180 -2.86 16.97 -25.43
C LEU A 180 -3.87 17.95 -24.80
N GLU A 181 -5.12 17.52 -24.59
CA GLU A 181 -6.19 18.32 -23.98
C GLU A 181 -5.80 18.82 -22.57
N SER A 182 -5.18 17.95 -21.77
CA SER A 182 -4.66 18.30 -20.44
C SER A 182 -3.55 19.36 -20.50
N LEU A 183 -2.61 19.26 -21.45
CA LEU A 183 -1.57 20.28 -21.67
C LEU A 183 -2.15 21.61 -22.15
N GLN A 184 -3.11 21.58 -23.08
CA GLN A 184 -3.72 22.78 -23.64
C GLN A 184 -4.56 23.55 -22.63
N SER A 185 -5.21 22.84 -21.70
CA SER A 185 -6.05 23.43 -20.65
C SER A 185 -5.25 24.17 -19.57
N ASN A 186 -4.03 23.71 -19.29
CA ASN A 186 -3.25 24.09 -18.11
C ASN A 186 -1.85 24.61 -18.51
N GLN A 187 -1.80 25.79 -19.12
CA GLN A 187 -0.55 26.35 -19.67
C GLN A 187 0.27 27.16 -18.65
N SER A 188 -0.28 27.44 -17.45
CA SER A 188 0.43 28.23 -16.44
C SER A 188 1.34 27.39 -15.54
N SER A 189 2.39 28.00 -14.99
CA SER A 189 3.27 27.36 -14.01
C SER A 189 2.60 27.05 -12.66
N GLY A 190 1.38 27.54 -12.44
CA GLY A 190 0.55 27.23 -11.27
C GLY A 190 -0.21 25.90 -11.41
N GLU A 191 -0.65 25.57 -12.62
CA GLU A 191 -1.55 24.44 -12.92
C GLU A 191 -0.81 23.16 -13.33
N VAL A 192 0.53 23.19 -13.44
CA VAL A 192 1.37 22.07 -13.91
C VAL A 192 1.13 20.80 -13.10
N PHE A 193 0.88 20.92 -11.79
CA PHE A 193 0.58 19.78 -10.93
C PHE A 193 -0.79 19.17 -11.23
N ASP A 194 -1.79 19.99 -11.54
CA ASP A 194 -3.11 19.51 -11.98
C ASP A 194 -2.99 18.78 -13.33
N THR A 195 -2.13 19.24 -14.24
CA THR A 195 -1.81 18.54 -15.50
C THR A 195 -1.22 17.15 -15.27
N ILE A 196 -0.27 17.01 -14.33
CA ILE A 196 0.34 15.72 -13.99
C ILE A 196 -0.67 14.79 -13.30
N ALA A 197 -1.50 15.33 -12.39
CA ALA A 197 -2.58 14.58 -11.77
C ALA A 197 -3.57 14.07 -12.82
N ASN A 198 -3.94 14.91 -13.80
CA ASN A 198 -4.78 14.53 -14.93
C ASN A 198 -4.13 13.42 -15.79
N PHE A 199 -2.82 13.45 -16.06
CA PHE A 199 -2.13 12.33 -16.74
C PHE A 199 -2.24 11.02 -15.94
N ALA A 200 -1.92 11.05 -14.63
CA ALA A 200 -2.02 9.88 -13.77
C ALA A 200 -3.46 9.34 -13.66
N GLN A 201 -4.45 10.22 -13.59
CA GLN A 201 -5.87 9.85 -13.55
C GLN A 201 -6.33 9.25 -14.89
N THR A 202 -5.89 9.82 -16.02
CA THR A 202 -6.23 9.33 -17.36
C THR A 202 -5.68 7.92 -17.57
N CYS A 203 -4.42 7.68 -17.20
CA CYS A 203 -3.84 6.33 -17.22
C CYS A 203 -4.61 5.35 -16.30
N SER A 204 -5.08 5.82 -15.14
CA SER A 204 -5.89 5.01 -14.22
C SER A 204 -7.24 4.63 -14.83
N ASN A 205 -7.96 5.59 -15.42
CA ASN A 205 -9.24 5.38 -16.08
C ASN A 205 -9.13 4.36 -17.23
N VAL A 206 -8.08 4.47 -18.06
CA VAL A 206 -7.85 3.52 -19.16
C VAL A 206 -7.52 2.12 -18.62
N LEU A 207 -6.70 2.00 -17.56
CA LEU A 207 -6.44 0.71 -16.92
C LEU A 207 -7.72 0.04 -16.39
N ASP A 208 -8.60 0.80 -15.76
CA ASP A 208 -9.86 0.27 -15.23
C ASP A 208 -10.79 -0.20 -16.36
N ILE A 209 -10.87 0.53 -17.48
CA ILE A 209 -11.58 0.09 -18.69
C ILE A 209 -11.00 -1.23 -19.24
N MET A 210 -9.67 -1.33 -19.40
CA MET A 210 -9.01 -2.55 -19.88
C MET A 210 -9.25 -3.75 -18.94
N ARG A 211 -9.24 -3.52 -17.62
CA ARG A 211 -9.50 -4.52 -16.57
C ARG A 211 -10.98 -4.97 -16.55
N GLU A 212 -11.92 -4.05 -16.74
CA GLU A 212 -13.34 -4.37 -16.89
C GLU A 212 -13.64 -5.15 -18.17
N ASN A 213 -13.06 -4.75 -19.31
CA ASN A 213 -13.23 -5.41 -20.60
C ASN A 213 -12.70 -6.85 -20.57
N THR A 214 -11.58 -7.07 -19.88
CA THR A 214 -11.03 -8.41 -19.62
C THR A 214 -11.96 -9.26 -18.73
N SER A 215 -12.55 -8.65 -17.69
CA SER A 215 -13.41 -9.34 -16.72
C SER A 215 -14.78 -9.74 -17.27
N LYS A 216 -15.33 -8.98 -18.23
CA LYS A 216 -16.69 -9.20 -18.79
C LYS A 216 -16.76 -10.29 -19.87
N GLY A 217 -15.70 -11.08 -20.06
CA GLY A 217 -15.78 -12.35 -20.80
C GLY A 217 -15.65 -12.27 -22.31
N HIS A 218 -15.11 -11.19 -22.87
CA HIS A 218 -14.59 -11.22 -24.24
C HIS A 218 -13.37 -12.14 -24.28
N LYS A 219 -13.57 -13.39 -24.72
CA LYS A 219 -12.52 -14.42 -24.90
C LYS A 219 -11.56 -14.12 -26.07
N ASN A 220 -11.28 -12.84 -26.35
CA ASN A 220 -10.13 -12.47 -27.17
C ASN A 220 -8.88 -12.72 -26.33
N LYS A 221 -8.27 -13.85 -26.63
CA LYS A 221 -7.19 -14.54 -25.90
C LYS A 221 -5.83 -13.82 -26.00
N PHE A 222 -5.85 -12.49 -26.05
CA PHE A 222 -4.73 -11.67 -26.53
C PHE A 222 -4.35 -10.47 -25.65
N LEU A 223 -5.22 -9.95 -24.78
CA LEU A 223 -4.80 -8.99 -23.75
C LEU A 223 -4.07 -9.74 -22.63
N SER A 224 -2.76 -9.82 -22.79
CA SER A 224 -1.81 -10.38 -21.84
C SER A 224 -1.64 -9.46 -20.65
N SER A 225 -1.26 -10.01 -19.49
CA SER A 225 -0.75 -9.21 -18.36
C SER A 225 0.48 -8.35 -18.72
N LYS A 226 1.11 -8.56 -19.89
CA LYS A 226 2.14 -7.68 -20.43
C LYS A 226 1.59 -6.36 -20.99
N ASP A 227 0.33 -6.33 -21.44
CA ASP A 227 -0.18 -5.25 -22.29
C ASP A 227 -0.70 -4.06 -21.45
N THR A 228 -0.96 -4.26 -20.15
CA THR A 228 -1.28 -3.17 -19.20
C THR A 228 -0.06 -2.64 -18.45
N LYS A 229 1.06 -3.38 -18.42
CA LYS A 229 2.23 -3.05 -17.58
C LYS A 229 2.90 -1.73 -17.93
N TRP A 230 2.97 -1.38 -19.22
CA TRP A 230 3.55 -0.11 -19.64
C TRP A 230 2.72 1.07 -19.13
N LEU A 231 1.39 0.92 -19.12
CA LEU A 231 0.45 1.96 -18.67
C LEU A 231 0.41 2.08 -17.14
N GLU A 232 0.51 0.95 -16.42
CA GLU A 232 0.77 0.93 -14.98
C GLU A 232 2.08 1.66 -14.65
N MET A 233 3.14 1.42 -15.42
CA MET A 233 4.43 2.09 -15.23
C MET A 233 4.35 3.60 -15.51
N GLU A 234 3.68 4.02 -16.60
CA GLU A 234 3.51 5.42 -16.95
C GLU A 234 2.69 6.18 -15.90
N ARG A 235 1.57 5.60 -15.44
CA ARG A 235 0.78 6.11 -14.30
C ARG A 235 1.64 6.27 -13.05
N ASN A 236 2.40 5.23 -12.70
CA ASN A 236 3.24 5.23 -11.51
C ASN A 236 4.35 6.29 -11.63
N ASN A 237 4.93 6.47 -12.82
CA ASN A 237 5.92 7.52 -13.08
C ASN A 237 5.32 8.93 -12.94
N TRP A 238 4.10 9.18 -13.44
CA TRP A 238 3.44 10.48 -13.26
C TRP A 238 3.19 10.81 -11.77
N ARG A 239 2.73 9.83 -10.98
CA ARG A 239 2.59 9.99 -9.52
C ARG A 239 3.93 10.29 -8.84
N LEU A 240 5.02 9.66 -9.27
CA LEU A 240 6.37 9.92 -8.75
C LEU A 240 6.87 11.33 -9.09
N VAL A 241 6.64 11.79 -10.32
CA VAL A 241 6.97 13.16 -10.75
C VAL A 241 6.16 14.17 -9.93
N TYR A 242 4.85 13.96 -9.77
CA TYR A 242 4.00 14.82 -8.94
C TYR A 242 4.55 14.96 -7.52
N CYS A 243 4.69 13.85 -6.77
CA CYS A 243 5.00 13.93 -5.34
C CYS A 243 6.40 14.51 -5.06
N LEU A 244 7.41 14.13 -5.86
CA LEU A 244 8.77 14.66 -5.68
C LEU A 244 8.86 16.14 -6.06
N TYR A 245 8.34 16.53 -7.23
CA TYR A 245 8.51 17.91 -7.70
C TYR A 245 7.60 18.90 -6.97
N GLN A 246 6.44 18.47 -6.46
CA GLN A 246 5.62 19.30 -5.58
C GLN A 246 6.39 19.62 -4.29
N ASN A 247 6.94 18.62 -3.60
CA ASN A 247 7.76 18.85 -2.40
C ASN A 247 8.99 19.74 -2.70
N ARG A 248 9.66 19.54 -3.84
CA ARG A 248 10.82 20.36 -4.25
C ARG A 248 10.42 21.83 -4.53
N LEU A 249 9.34 22.07 -5.26
CA LEU A 249 8.92 23.43 -5.64
C LEU A 249 8.21 24.20 -4.53
N VAL A 250 7.43 23.55 -3.66
CA VAL A 250 6.80 24.20 -2.49
C VAL A 250 7.87 24.69 -1.51
N ASN A 251 8.86 23.85 -1.18
CA ASN A 251 9.92 24.24 -0.26
C ASN A 251 10.81 25.38 -0.80
N ASN A 252 11.06 25.42 -2.12
CA ASN A 252 11.78 26.53 -2.77
C ASN A 252 11.01 27.88 -2.72
N LYS A 253 9.68 27.85 -2.55
CA LYS A 253 8.88 29.06 -2.32
C LYS A 253 8.96 29.50 -0.87
N ASN A 254 8.80 28.56 0.06
CA ASN A 254 8.87 28.85 1.50
C ASN A 254 10.26 29.32 1.94
N SER A 255 11.35 28.86 1.32
CA SER A 255 12.71 29.34 1.62
C SER A 255 12.99 30.80 1.19
N ASN A 256 12.10 31.40 0.40
CA ASN A 256 12.21 32.79 -0.07
C ASN A 256 11.27 33.75 0.67
N GLN A 257 10.37 33.22 1.50
CA GLN A 257 9.81 34.00 2.59
C GLN A 257 10.79 33.87 3.76
N GLU A 258 11.18 34.99 4.35
CA GLU A 258 11.76 34.96 5.68
C GLU A 258 10.65 34.47 6.61
N ASP A 259 10.57 33.15 6.81
CA ASP A 259 9.75 32.57 7.86
C ASP A 259 10.16 33.28 9.14
N ASP A 260 9.25 34.10 9.66
CA ASP A 260 9.38 34.79 10.94
C ASP A 260 9.87 33.73 11.93
N CYS A 261 11.15 33.81 12.29
CA CYS A 261 11.69 32.98 13.35
C CYS A 261 11.09 33.55 14.63
N VAL A 262 9.86 33.11 14.93
CA VAL A 262 9.16 33.43 16.16
C VAL A 262 10.11 33.06 17.27
N SER A 263 10.77 34.09 17.78
CA SER A 263 11.73 33.98 18.85
C SER A 263 10.92 33.56 20.05
N MET A 264 10.81 32.24 20.26
CA MET A 264 10.14 31.68 21.43
C MET A 264 10.80 32.32 22.64
N GLU A 265 10.08 33.26 23.25
CA GLU A 265 10.46 33.77 24.55
C GLU A 265 10.54 32.55 25.48
N ILE A 266 11.53 32.58 26.37
CA ILE A 266 11.93 31.41 27.18
C ILE A 266 10.78 30.90 28.08
N GLY A 267 9.68 31.65 28.20
CA GLY A 267 8.45 31.25 28.91
C GLY A 267 7.42 30.43 28.11
N ASP A 268 7.52 30.30 26.79
CA ASP A 268 6.49 29.67 25.95
C ASP A 268 6.83 28.27 25.41
N LEU A 269 7.96 27.67 25.83
CA LEU A 269 8.20 26.25 25.52
C LEU A 269 7.08 25.39 26.14
N PRO A 270 6.47 24.46 25.37
CA PRO A 270 5.56 23.49 25.96
C PRO A 270 6.34 22.63 26.97
N ASN A 271 5.89 22.61 28.22
CA ASN A 271 6.49 21.84 29.34
C ASN A 271 6.57 20.33 29.09
N TYR A 272 5.95 19.84 28.02
CA TYR A 272 5.96 18.47 27.57
C TYR A 272 6.09 18.45 26.04
N VAL A 273 7.03 17.66 25.53
CA VAL A 273 7.22 17.39 24.11
C VAL A 273 7.23 15.87 23.94
N SER A 274 6.37 15.35 23.07
CA SER A 274 6.23 13.93 22.79
C SER A 274 7.15 13.45 21.66
N GLU A 275 7.33 12.13 21.53
CA GLU A 275 8.08 11.55 20.40
C GLU A 275 7.42 11.92 19.06
N LYS A 276 6.09 12.03 19.01
CA LYS A 276 5.33 12.50 17.84
C LYS A 276 5.66 13.94 17.46
N ASP A 277 5.74 14.86 18.42
CA ASP A 277 5.97 16.29 18.14
C ASP A 277 7.39 16.52 17.57
N ILE A 278 8.39 15.83 18.11
CA ILE A 278 9.78 15.82 17.59
C ILE A 278 9.77 15.38 16.13
N VAL A 279 9.10 14.27 15.82
CA VAL A 279 9.06 13.72 14.46
C VAL A 279 8.27 14.64 13.52
N GLN A 280 7.13 15.21 13.93
CA GLN A 280 6.41 16.21 13.12
C GLN A 280 7.29 17.42 12.80
N LYS A 281 8.05 17.93 13.78
CA LYS A 281 9.02 19.02 13.56
C LYS A 281 10.12 18.61 12.58
N TYR A 282 10.67 17.39 12.71
CA TYR A 282 11.70 16.87 11.81
C TYR A 282 11.21 16.78 10.36
N TYR A 283 10.01 16.23 10.13
CA TYR A 283 9.41 16.19 8.79
C TYR A 283 9.11 17.60 8.23
N LYS A 284 8.79 18.59 9.05
CA LYS A 284 8.64 19.98 8.59
C LYS A 284 9.97 20.62 8.18
N MET A 285 11.07 20.30 8.89
CA MET A 285 12.37 20.94 8.70
C MET A 285 13.28 20.25 7.66
N ASP A 286 13.27 18.92 7.57
CA ASP A 286 14.19 18.15 6.71
C ASP A 286 13.49 17.73 5.41
N ASN A 287 14.03 18.19 4.27
CA ASN A 287 13.49 17.83 2.95
C ASN A 287 13.84 16.40 2.53
N GLY A 288 14.97 15.88 3.00
CA GLY A 288 15.47 14.55 2.66
C GLY A 288 14.68 13.43 3.32
N ILE A 289 14.22 13.59 4.56
CA ILE A 289 13.30 12.63 5.19
C ILE A 289 11.93 12.65 4.52
N ARG A 290 11.42 13.83 4.14
CA ARG A 290 10.19 13.96 3.36
C ARG A 290 10.27 13.23 2.03
N GLU A 291 11.31 13.46 1.23
CA GLU A 291 11.47 12.73 -0.02
C GLU A 291 11.62 11.22 0.19
N CYS A 292 12.33 10.76 1.23
CA CYS A 292 12.40 9.34 1.57
C CYS A 292 11.01 8.74 1.89
N GLN A 293 10.16 9.47 2.62
CA GLN A 293 8.81 9.01 2.94
C GLN A 293 7.88 9.03 1.72
N LEU A 294 7.92 10.09 0.89
CA LEU A 294 7.14 10.16 -0.35
C LEU A 294 7.47 9.00 -1.33
N ILE A 295 8.73 8.54 -1.35
CA ILE A 295 9.14 7.34 -2.12
C ILE A 295 8.50 6.07 -1.54
N VAL A 296 8.46 5.91 -0.22
CA VAL A 296 7.77 4.80 0.45
C VAL A 296 6.27 4.82 0.12
N ASP A 297 5.62 5.98 0.25
CA ASP A 297 4.18 6.15 0.03
C ASP A 297 3.79 5.84 -1.43
N TRP A 298 4.62 6.28 -2.38
CA TRP A 298 4.49 5.95 -3.79
C TRP A 298 4.61 4.43 -4.04
N LEU A 299 5.58 3.76 -3.43
CA LEU A 299 5.77 2.30 -3.55
C LEU A 299 4.64 1.51 -2.89
N GLU A 300 4.08 2.01 -1.78
CA GLU A 300 2.94 1.41 -1.08
C GLU A 300 1.65 1.57 -1.90
N LYS A 301 1.39 2.75 -2.48
CA LYS A 301 0.25 2.97 -3.38
C LYS A 301 0.36 2.16 -4.68
N ASN A 302 1.56 1.95 -5.21
CA ASN A 302 1.74 1.06 -6.36
C ASN A 302 1.42 -0.40 -6.00
N ALA A 303 1.82 -0.87 -4.81
CA ALA A 303 1.47 -2.20 -4.32
C ALA A 303 -0.03 -2.36 -4.01
N VAL A 304 -0.71 -1.31 -3.52
CA VAL A 304 -2.18 -1.26 -3.41
C VAL A 304 -2.83 -1.57 -4.76
N ASP A 305 -2.43 -0.85 -5.81
CA ASP A 305 -3.05 -0.96 -7.15
C ASP A 305 -2.72 -2.28 -7.86
N GLU A 306 -1.56 -2.88 -7.58
CA GLU A 306 -1.20 -4.24 -8.02
C GLU A 306 -2.04 -5.29 -7.27
N TYR A 307 -2.11 -5.19 -5.94
CA TYR A 307 -2.84 -6.16 -5.11
C TYR A 307 -4.34 -6.16 -5.41
N GLU A 308 -4.93 -4.98 -5.58
CA GLU A 308 -6.35 -4.83 -5.92
C GLU A 308 -6.66 -5.24 -7.36
N GLY A 309 -5.73 -5.03 -8.29
CA GLY A 309 -5.80 -5.57 -9.65
C GLY A 309 -5.58 -7.10 -9.75
N SER A 310 -5.03 -7.73 -8.70
CA SER A 310 -4.74 -9.17 -8.71
C SER A 310 -5.98 -10.01 -8.38
N VAL A 311 -6.26 -11.03 -9.20
CA VAL A 311 -7.35 -12.01 -8.99
C VAL A 311 -6.98 -13.06 -7.92
N LYS A 312 -6.15 -12.70 -6.94
CA LYS A 312 -5.68 -13.64 -5.91
C LYS A 312 -6.78 -13.89 -4.86
N PRO A 313 -7.02 -15.15 -4.45
CA PRO A 313 -7.95 -15.47 -3.38
C PRO A 313 -7.50 -14.81 -2.06
N ARG A 314 -8.35 -13.96 -1.47
CA ARG A 314 -8.11 -13.33 -0.15
C ARG A 314 -8.78 -14.17 0.95
N LEU A 315 -8.19 -14.25 2.15
CA LEU A 315 -8.68 -15.09 3.25
C LEU A 315 -10.16 -14.91 3.59
N GLY A 316 -10.64 -13.66 3.59
CA GLY A 316 -12.06 -13.33 3.84
C GLY A 316 -13.07 -13.83 2.79
N HIS A 317 -12.64 -14.47 1.70
CA HIS A 317 -13.53 -15.16 0.76
C HIS A 317 -13.81 -16.62 1.14
N TYR A 318 -13.02 -17.22 2.03
CA TYR A 318 -13.05 -18.65 2.35
C TYR A 318 -13.22 -18.95 3.84
N MET A 319 -12.81 -18.03 4.71
CA MET A 319 -12.92 -18.15 6.16
C MET A 319 -14.04 -17.25 6.67
N ASP A 320 -14.96 -17.82 7.47
CA ASP A 320 -15.80 -17.04 8.38
C ASP A 320 -14.92 -16.45 9.52
N LYS A 321 -15.49 -15.61 10.39
CA LYS A 321 -14.79 -15.14 11.59
C LYS A 321 -14.54 -16.33 12.55
N THR A 322 -13.29 -16.77 12.67
CA THR A 322 -12.91 -17.99 13.41
C THR A 322 -12.30 -17.72 14.79
N VAL A 323 -12.18 -18.79 15.58
CA VAL A 323 -11.27 -18.85 16.72
C VAL A 323 -9.87 -19.20 16.20
N ALA A 324 -8.83 -18.65 16.80
CA ALA A 324 -7.46 -18.99 16.42
C ALA A 324 -7.14 -20.46 16.75
N TRP A 325 -6.52 -21.16 15.79
CA TRP A 325 -6.08 -22.55 15.91
C TRP A 325 -7.22 -23.53 16.24
N GLU A 326 -8.34 -23.38 15.52
CA GLU A 326 -9.56 -24.18 15.71
C GLU A 326 -9.30 -25.69 15.62
N ASN A 327 -8.45 -26.14 14.70
CA ASN A 327 -8.14 -27.56 14.54
C ASN A 327 -7.26 -28.10 15.70
N THR A 328 -6.28 -27.32 16.14
CA THR A 328 -5.42 -27.64 17.30
C THR A 328 -6.25 -27.68 18.58
N LEU A 329 -7.13 -26.69 18.79
CA LEU A 329 -8.07 -26.66 19.91
C LEU A 329 -9.00 -27.88 19.90
N HIS A 330 -9.54 -28.24 18.74
CA HIS A 330 -10.40 -29.41 18.58
C HIS A 330 -9.67 -30.72 18.94
N GLN A 331 -8.43 -30.90 18.48
CA GLN A 331 -7.62 -32.08 18.81
C GLN A 331 -7.12 -32.10 20.28
N LEU A 332 -6.99 -30.93 20.93
CA LEU A 332 -6.72 -30.88 22.37
C LEU A 332 -7.94 -31.22 23.24
N GLN A 333 -9.14 -30.89 22.78
CA GLN A 333 -10.39 -31.20 23.49
C GLN A 333 -10.84 -32.66 23.29
N ASN A 334 -10.61 -33.22 22.10
CA ASN A 334 -11.10 -34.54 21.72
C ASN A 334 -9.96 -35.54 21.54
N LYS A 335 -9.98 -36.66 22.27
CA LYS A 335 -8.95 -37.71 22.18
C LYS A 335 -9.04 -38.53 20.89
N ASP A 336 -10.26 -38.74 20.39
CA ASP A 336 -10.54 -39.44 19.13
C ASP A 336 -10.94 -38.41 18.07
N VAL A 337 -10.06 -38.17 17.09
CA VAL A 337 -10.29 -37.24 15.98
C VAL A 337 -10.10 -37.97 14.66
N VAL A 338 -11.07 -37.84 13.75
CA VAL A 338 -11.05 -38.48 12.42
C VAL A 338 -9.88 -38.01 11.56
N TYR A 339 -9.52 -36.74 11.69
CA TYR A 339 -8.35 -36.12 11.08
C TYR A 339 -7.44 -35.57 12.18
N SER A 340 -6.52 -36.39 12.68
CA SER A 340 -5.45 -35.94 13.58
C SER A 340 -4.31 -35.31 12.78
N SER A 341 -3.61 -34.33 13.37
CA SER A 341 -2.31 -33.85 12.87
C SER A 341 -1.34 -35.01 12.62
N SER A 342 -0.46 -34.85 11.62
CA SER A 342 0.61 -35.82 11.34
C SER A 342 1.71 -35.84 12.41
N ARG A 343 1.71 -34.90 13.35
CA ARG A 343 2.76 -34.69 14.36
C ARG A 343 2.16 -34.57 15.76
N THR A 344 3.03 -34.71 16.76
CA THR A 344 2.69 -34.35 18.15
C THR A 344 2.34 -32.87 18.23
N ILE A 345 1.12 -32.57 18.68
CA ILE A 345 0.65 -31.19 18.81
C ILE A 345 1.08 -30.54 20.13
N ILE A 346 1.13 -29.20 20.17
CA ILE A 346 1.37 -28.42 21.38
C ILE A 346 0.30 -28.67 22.45
N SER A 347 0.69 -28.57 23.72
CA SER A 347 -0.17 -28.78 24.90
C SER A 347 -0.98 -27.56 25.34
N SER A 348 -0.67 -26.39 24.78
CA SER A 348 -1.10 -25.07 25.25
C SER A 348 -1.32 -24.14 24.04
N LEU A 349 -2.26 -23.21 24.13
CA LEU A 349 -2.75 -22.38 23.02
C LEU A 349 -2.40 -20.88 23.16
N ASP A 350 -1.46 -20.55 24.03
CA ASP A 350 -0.89 -19.21 24.10
C ASP A 350 -0.02 -18.89 22.86
N PRO A 351 0.16 -17.60 22.50
CA PRO A 351 0.80 -17.21 21.24
C PRO A 351 2.25 -17.69 21.07
N ASP A 352 2.99 -17.87 22.18
CA ASP A 352 4.38 -18.34 22.17
C ASP A 352 4.51 -19.87 22.32
N ALA A 353 3.44 -20.61 22.56
CA ALA A 353 3.47 -22.07 22.66
C ALA A 353 4.18 -22.77 21.47
N PRO A 354 3.96 -22.38 20.19
CA PRO A 354 4.71 -22.97 19.07
C PRO A 354 6.22 -22.71 19.15
N LEU A 355 6.63 -21.51 19.56
CA LEU A 355 8.06 -21.13 19.69
C LEU A 355 8.72 -21.77 20.92
N ARG A 356 7.95 -21.99 21.99
CA ARG A 356 8.38 -22.60 23.24
C ARG A 356 8.63 -24.11 23.12
N HIS A 357 7.76 -24.83 22.41
CA HIS A 357 7.90 -26.27 22.19
C HIS A 357 8.82 -26.59 20.99
N GLY A 358 8.92 -25.69 20.01
CA GLY A 358 9.78 -25.86 18.84
C GLY A 358 9.47 -27.16 18.09
N GLU A 359 10.50 -27.97 17.83
CA GLU A 359 10.35 -29.24 17.12
C GLU A 359 9.54 -30.29 17.89
N GLN A 360 9.37 -30.14 19.21
CA GLN A 360 8.71 -31.14 20.07
C GLN A 360 7.17 -31.07 20.06
N GLY A 361 6.60 -29.96 19.57
CA GLY A 361 5.15 -29.76 19.55
C GLY A 361 4.75 -28.75 18.48
N HIS A 362 3.87 -29.17 17.56
CA HIS A 362 3.43 -28.35 16.43
C HIS A 362 1.99 -27.88 16.60
N LEU A 363 1.57 -26.89 15.80
CA LEU A 363 0.14 -26.68 15.55
C LEU A 363 -0.38 -27.80 14.63
N HIS A 364 -1.70 -27.98 14.59
CA HIS A 364 -2.34 -28.85 13.61
C HIS A 364 -1.96 -28.44 12.18
N ASP A 365 -1.76 -29.40 11.28
CA ASP A 365 -1.21 -29.19 9.94
C ASP A 365 -2.00 -28.11 9.14
N LEU A 366 -3.33 -28.15 9.23
CA LEU A 366 -4.23 -27.13 8.65
C LEU A 366 -4.04 -25.73 9.28
N ASP A 367 -3.84 -25.65 10.60
CA ASP A 367 -3.61 -24.37 11.29
C ASP A 367 -2.23 -23.79 10.94
N ILE A 368 -1.23 -24.62 10.60
CA ILE A 368 0.07 -24.18 10.08
C ILE A 368 -0.10 -23.57 8.69
N GLU A 369 -0.90 -24.20 7.81
CA GLU A 369 -1.18 -23.68 6.48
C GLU A 369 -1.92 -22.34 6.55
N ASP A 370 -2.98 -22.26 7.36
CA ASP A 370 -3.75 -21.03 7.56
C ASP A 370 -2.93 -19.93 8.25
N GLN A 371 -2.04 -20.27 9.19
CA GLN A 371 -1.07 -19.32 9.74
C GLN A 371 -0.12 -18.76 8.68
N THR A 372 0.34 -19.60 7.75
CA THR A 372 1.25 -19.19 6.68
C THR A 372 0.55 -18.22 5.72
N ARG A 373 -0.67 -18.57 5.30
CA ARG A 373 -1.53 -17.71 4.46
C ARG A 373 -1.84 -16.38 5.14
N LEU A 374 -2.18 -16.40 6.44
CA LEU A 374 -2.46 -15.19 7.22
C LEU A 374 -1.24 -14.28 7.32
N LEU A 375 -0.06 -14.83 7.60
CA LEU A 375 1.17 -14.04 7.70
C LEU A 375 1.58 -13.45 6.34
N GLU A 376 1.43 -14.19 5.24
CA GLU A 376 1.66 -13.64 3.89
C GLU A 376 0.69 -12.50 3.58
N GLN A 377 -0.62 -12.66 3.85
CA GLN A 377 -1.59 -11.59 3.59
C GLN A 377 -1.38 -10.37 4.51
N VAL A 378 -1.05 -10.56 5.79
CA VAL A 378 -0.71 -9.46 6.73
C VAL A 378 0.54 -8.71 6.26
N PHE A 379 1.56 -9.41 5.77
CA PHE A 379 2.73 -8.76 5.17
C PHE A 379 2.37 -7.96 3.91
N ILE A 380 1.50 -8.48 3.05
CA ILE A 380 1.02 -7.76 1.86
C ILE A 380 0.24 -6.50 2.24
N GLU A 381 -0.65 -6.54 3.24
CA GLU A 381 -1.36 -5.33 3.70
C GLU A 381 -0.40 -4.27 4.26
N ILE A 382 0.65 -4.68 5.01
CA ILE A 382 1.71 -3.78 5.49
C ILE A 382 2.54 -3.21 4.33
N ARG A 383 2.85 -4.03 3.31
CA ARG A 383 3.51 -3.61 2.06
C ARG A 383 2.67 -2.65 1.20
N CYS A 384 1.35 -2.63 1.43
CA CYS A 384 0.40 -1.68 0.86
C CYS A 384 0.17 -0.44 1.75
N GLY A 385 0.84 -0.32 2.90
CA GLY A 385 0.64 0.74 3.89
C GLY A 385 -0.65 0.63 4.73
N ARG A 386 -1.45 -0.43 4.56
CA ARG A 386 -2.80 -0.60 5.14
C ARG A 386 -2.75 -1.39 6.45
N LEU A 387 -2.08 -0.84 7.46
CA LEU A 387 -1.87 -1.49 8.76
C LEU A 387 -3.16 -1.91 9.45
N GLU A 388 -4.21 -1.10 9.35
CA GLU A 388 -5.50 -1.32 10.01
C GLU A 388 -6.20 -2.52 9.38
N LYS A 389 -6.14 -2.68 8.05
CA LYS A 389 -6.61 -3.89 7.37
C LYS A 389 -5.80 -5.12 7.81
N ALA A 390 -4.49 -4.98 8.03
CA ALA A 390 -3.65 -6.05 8.57
C ALA A 390 -4.07 -6.45 10.00
N GLN A 391 -4.46 -5.49 10.85
CA GLN A 391 -4.99 -5.71 12.20
C GLN A 391 -6.40 -6.32 12.18
N GLU A 392 -7.27 -5.86 11.28
CA GLU A 392 -8.59 -6.43 11.05
C GLU A 392 -8.51 -7.90 10.62
N LEU A 393 -7.61 -8.24 9.69
CA LEU A 393 -7.35 -9.63 9.29
C LEU A 393 -6.89 -10.49 10.47
N CYS A 394 -5.96 -9.99 11.30
CA CYS A 394 -5.52 -10.69 12.50
C CYS A 394 -6.69 -10.95 13.47
N THR A 395 -7.53 -9.94 13.70
CA THR A 395 -8.71 -10.02 14.59
C THR A 395 -9.82 -10.89 14.00
N HIS A 396 -9.96 -10.93 12.68
CA HIS A 396 -10.92 -11.77 11.96
C HIS A 396 -10.59 -13.26 12.12
N CYS A 397 -9.30 -13.61 12.07
CA CYS A 397 -8.80 -14.98 12.32
C CYS A 397 -8.60 -15.30 13.82
N GLY A 398 -9.21 -14.53 14.72
CA GLY A 398 -9.16 -14.73 16.18
C GLY A 398 -7.83 -14.37 16.85
N GLN A 399 -6.83 -13.86 16.12
CA GLN A 399 -5.48 -13.57 16.61
C GLN A 399 -5.33 -12.10 17.05
N SER A 400 -6.20 -11.64 17.96
CA SER A 400 -6.20 -10.25 18.46
C SER A 400 -4.87 -9.84 19.11
N TRP A 401 -4.10 -10.79 19.65
CA TRP A 401 -2.74 -10.52 20.15
C TRP A 401 -1.79 -10.06 19.05
N ARG A 402 -1.92 -10.60 17.82
CA ARG A 402 -1.10 -10.20 16.67
C ARG A 402 -1.51 -8.81 16.17
N ALA A 403 -2.81 -8.48 16.21
CA ALA A 403 -3.27 -7.12 15.95
C ALA A 403 -2.64 -6.12 16.94
N ALA A 404 -2.56 -6.49 18.23
CA ALA A 404 -1.91 -5.67 19.26
C ALA A 404 -0.38 -5.56 19.08
N THR A 405 0.33 -6.61 18.67
CA THR A 405 1.78 -6.50 18.39
C THR A 405 2.09 -5.57 17.22
N LEU A 406 1.19 -5.46 16.25
CA LEU A 406 1.28 -4.52 15.12
C LEU A 406 1.10 -3.04 15.53
N ASP A 407 0.61 -2.74 16.74
CA ASP A 407 0.38 -1.35 17.19
C ASP A 407 1.56 -0.74 17.96
N GLY A 408 2.44 -1.59 18.51
CA GLY A 408 3.45 -1.15 19.47
C GLY A 408 4.60 -0.30 18.92
N TRP A 409 4.71 -0.13 17.59
CA TRP A 409 5.67 0.78 16.94
C TRP A 409 5.22 2.25 16.96
N ARG A 410 3.93 2.52 17.25
CA ARG A 410 3.34 3.86 17.17
C ARG A 410 3.96 4.84 18.16
N LEU A 411 4.29 6.03 17.67
CA LEU A 411 4.91 7.11 18.46
C LEU A 411 3.95 7.60 19.55
N TYR A 412 4.47 7.68 20.78
CA TYR A 412 3.69 8.15 21.92
C TYR A 412 3.33 9.62 21.80
N HIS A 413 2.09 9.97 22.14
CA HIS A 413 1.60 11.36 22.22
C HIS A 413 0.41 11.49 23.15
N ASP A 414 0.45 12.48 24.04
CA ASP A 414 -0.69 12.88 24.85
C ASP A 414 -1.17 14.28 24.41
N PRO A 415 -2.28 14.38 23.66
CA PRO A 415 -2.78 15.65 23.13
C PRO A 415 -3.30 16.62 24.20
N ASN A 416 -3.45 16.15 25.45
CA ASN A 416 -3.93 16.96 26.57
C ASN A 416 -2.87 17.95 27.11
N TYR A 417 -1.59 17.78 26.75
CA TYR A 417 -0.53 18.74 27.13
C TYR A 417 -0.46 19.96 26.19
N SER A 418 -0.76 19.79 24.90
CA SER A 418 -0.77 20.87 23.92
C SER A 418 -2.02 21.75 24.05
N LYS A 419 -3.18 21.15 24.34
CA LYS A 419 -4.47 21.85 24.43
C LYS A 419 -4.75 22.35 25.85
N LYS A 420 -4.25 23.54 26.18
CA LYS A 420 -4.71 24.32 27.34
C LYS A 420 -6.23 24.54 27.23
N SER A 421 -7.02 23.84 28.06
CA SER A 421 -8.50 23.89 28.16
C SER A 421 -9.33 23.13 27.10
N THR A 422 -9.57 21.85 27.36
CA THR A 422 -10.85 21.18 27.01
C THR A 422 -11.46 20.55 28.28
N VAL A 423 -12.79 20.52 28.38
CA VAL A 423 -13.51 19.95 29.55
C VAL A 423 -13.44 18.41 29.56
N GLU A 424 -13.27 17.82 28.38
CA GLU A 424 -13.12 16.39 28.16
C GLU A 424 -11.68 16.07 27.74
N LYS A 425 -11.09 15.03 28.33
CA LYS A 425 -9.74 14.58 27.99
C LYS A 425 -9.78 13.76 26.72
N LEU A 426 -8.91 14.10 25.78
CA LEU A 426 -8.71 13.31 24.56
C LEU A 426 -7.92 12.02 24.88
N PRO A 427 -8.12 10.93 24.12
CA PRO A 427 -7.37 9.69 24.31
C PRO A 427 -5.87 9.90 24.03
N VAL A 428 -5.04 9.19 24.78
CA VAL A 428 -3.58 9.15 24.58
C VAL A 428 -3.26 8.18 23.45
N GLU A 429 -2.34 8.57 22.56
CA GLU A 429 -1.95 7.81 21.38
C GLU A 429 -0.59 7.11 21.56
N GLY A 430 -0.43 5.95 20.90
CA GLY A 430 0.85 5.27 20.75
C GLY A 430 1.41 4.57 21.99
N ASN A 431 2.67 4.13 21.92
CA ASN A 431 3.31 3.30 22.93
C ASN A 431 4.41 4.07 23.68
N PRO A 432 4.28 4.36 24.99
CA PRO A 432 5.33 5.05 25.76
C PRO A 432 6.62 4.22 25.90
N ASN A 433 6.55 2.89 25.74
CA ASN A 433 7.67 1.95 25.76
C ASN A 433 7.96 1.40 24.34
N ARG A 434 7.82 2.25 23.32
CA ARG A 434 8.07 1.93 21.89
C ARG A 434 9.46 1.34 21.64
N ASP A 435 10.46 1.83 22.35
CA ASP A 435 11.85 1.36 22.30
C ASP A 435 12.01 -0.08 22.82
N VAL A 436 11.34 -0.42 23.92
CA VAL A 436 11.30 -1.80 24.43
C VAL A 436 10.57 -2.71 23.43
N TRP A 437 9.43 -2.26 22.89
CA TRP A 437 8.72 -2.99 21.83
C TRP A 437 9.62 -3.22 20.61
N LYS A 438 10.38 -2.20 20.18
CA LYS A 438 11.26 -2.24 19.01
C LYS A 438 12.43 -3.22 19.21
N LEU A 439 13.00 -3.28 20.41
CA LEU A 439 14.00 -4.28 20.80
C LEU A 439 13.43 -5.71 20.80
N LEU A 440 12.19 -5.91 21.27
CA LEU A 440 11.54 -7.21 21.26
C LEU A 440 11.17 -7.65 19.83
N ALA A 441 10.66 -6.74 19.01
CA ALA A 441 10.38 -6.96 17.60
C ALA A 441 11.66 -7.29 16.81
N TRP A 442 12.79 -6.64 17.11
CA TRP A 442 14.10 -6.99 16.55
C TRP A 442 14.52 -8.43 16.91
N ARG A 443 14.40 -8.83 18.18
CA ARG A 443 14.72 -10.21 18.61
C ARG A 443 13.84 -11.26 17.93
N LEU A 444 12.55 -10.97 17.74
CA LEU A 444 11.63 -11.84 17.02
C LEU A 444 11.98 -11.93 15.51
N ALA A 445 12.45 -10.83 14.92
CA ALA A 445 12.90 -10.80 13.52
C ALA A 445 14.19 -11.62 13.27
N GLU A 446 15.05 -11.75 14.29
CA GLU A 446 16.27 -12.57 14.24
C GLU A 446 16.04 -14.07 14.54
N ASP A 447 15.00 -14.42 15.30
CA ASP A 447 14.72 -15.80 15.71
C ASP A 447 14.30 -16.68 14.52
N GLN A 448 15.22 -17.52 14.03
CA GLN A 448 14.99 -18.38 12.86
C GLN A 448 13.87 -19.41 13.05
N ARG A 449 13.41 -19.67 14.29
CA ARG A 449 12.26 -20.53 14.58
C ARG A 449 10.93 -19.86 14.22
N ALA A 450 10.89 -18.53 14.19
CA ALA A 450 9.70 -17.80 13.77
C ALA A 450 9.51 -17.86 12.24
N PRO A 451 8.27 -17.99 11.72
CA PRO A 451 7.99 -18.03 10.29
C PRO A 451 8.54 -16.82 9.53
N VAL A 452 9.00 -17.02 8.29
CA VAL A 452 9.71 -15.98 7.50
C VAL A 452 8.92 -14.67 7.40
N PHE A 453 7.61 -14.74 7.10
CA PHE A 453 6.75 -13.56 7.07
C PHE A 453 6.52 -12.93 8.45
N ALA A 454 6.46 -13.70 9.54
CA ALA A 454 6.36 -13.14 10.89
C ALA A 454 7.63 -12.34 11.25
N ARG A 455 8.80 -12.83 10.83
CA ARG A 455 10.07 -12.10 10.97
C ARG A 455 10.08 -10.83 10.13
N ALA A 456 9.69 -10.91 8.86
CA ALA A 456 9.64 -9.75 7.97
C ALA A 456 8.65 -8.66 8.44
N ILE A 457 7.47 -9.05 8.95
CA ILE A 457 6.47 -8.14 9.52
C ILE A 457 7.05 -7.33 10.69
N HIS A 458 7.70 -7.99 11.65
CA HIS A 458 8.31 -7.28 12.78
C HIS A 458 9.57 -6.53 12.35
N GLY A 459 10.32 -7.10 11.41
CA GLY A 459 11.54 -6.53 10.85
C GLY A 459 11.33 -5.19 10.18
N ILE A 460 10.33 -5.05 9.31
CA ILE A 460 10.05 -3.78 8.64
C ILE A 460 9.57 -2.70 9.63
N LEU A 461 8.85 -3.09 10.68
CA LEU A 461 8.36 -2.18 11.73
C LEU A 461 9.45 -1.81 12.76
N CYS A 462 10.52 -2.60 12.90
CA CYS A 462 11.63 -2.34 13.84
C CYS A 462 12.95 -1.91 13.17
N GLY A 463 13.01 -1.86 11.84
CA GLY A 463 14.19 -1.49 11.05
C GLY A 463 15.18 -2.64 10.78
N ASN A 464 14.81 -3.91 10.99
CA ASN A 464 15.65 -5.07 10.69
C ASN A 464 15.54 -5.47 9.21
N LEU A 465 16.38 -4.88 8.36
CA LEU A 465 16.38 -5.15 6.92
C LEU A 465 16.63 -6.62 6.57
N SER A 466 17.57 -7.30 7.22
CA SER A 466 18.00 -8.66 6.85
C SER A 466 16.89 -9.70 7.01
N SER A 467 15.92 -9.46 7.90
CA SER A 467 14.72 -10.29 8.06
C SER A 467 13.64 -10.05 6.99
N VAL A 468 13.66 -8.90 6.31
CA VAL A 468 12.68 -8.50 5.28
C VAL A 468 13.14 -8.92 3.87
N LEU A 469 14.43 -8.80 3.56
CA LEU A 469 14.98 -9.16 2.24
C LEU A 469 14.54 -10.54 1.70
N PRO A 470 14.39 -11.62 2.51
CA PRO A 470 13.96 -12.93 2.02
C PRO A 470 12.53 -13.00 1.47
N VAL A 471 11.67 -11.99 1.72
CA VAL A 471 10.29 -11.95 1.21
C VAL A 471 10.08 -10.90 0.12
N CYS A 472 11.05 -9.99 -0.10
CA CYS A 472 11.04 -9.05 -1.22
C CYS A 472 11.31 -9.80 -2.54
N LYS A 473 10.41 -9.69 -3.52
CA LYS A 473 10.50 -10.45 -4.78
C LYS A 473 10.79 -9.57 -6.00
N GLY A 474 10.31 -8.32 -6.00
CA GLY A 474 10.55 -7.35 -7.08
C GLY A 474 11.55 -6.24 -6.73
N TRP A 475 11.91 -5.43 -7.73
CA TRP A 475 12.72 -4.22 -7.54
C TRP A 475 12.05 -3.21 -6.59
N GLU A 476 10.73 -2.99 -6.72
CA GLU A 476 9.96 -2.13 -5.80
C GLU A 476 10.00 -2.60 -4.35
N ASP A 477 9.95 -3.91 -4.11
CA ASP A 477 9.95 -4.45 -2.74
C ASP A 477 11.28 -4.22 -2.05
N LEU A 478 12.39 -4.31 -2.80
CA LEU A 478 13.70 -3.96 -2.27
C LEU A 478 13.78 -2.46 -2.03
N LEU A 479 13.44 -1.61 -3.01
CA LEU A 479 13.50 -0.16 -2.83
C LEU A 479 12.65 0.29 -1.63
N TRP A 480 11.46 -0.28 -1.47
CA TRP A 480 10.58 -0.05 -0.32
C TRP A 480 11.22 -0.49 0.99
N ALA A 481 11.76 -1.71 1.07
CA ALA A 481 12.39 -2.22 2.29
C ALA A 481 13.63 -1.40 2.70
N TYR A 482 14.53 -1.09 1.76
CA TYR A 482 15.71 -0.28 2.04
C TYR A 482 15.33 1.17 2.44
N THR A 483 14.40 1.81 1.72
CA THR A 483 13.99 3.19 2.04
C THR A 483 13.18 3.27 3.33
N ARG A 484 12.32 2.29 3.64
CA ARG A 484 11.56 2.27 4.91
C ARG A 484 12.48 2.07 6.11
N VAL A 485 13.50 1.21 6.01
CA VAL A 485 14.54 1.06 7.06
C VAL A 485 15.39 2.33 7.18
N LEU A 486 15.70 3.02 6.06
CA LEU A 486 16.38 4.33 6.09
C LEU A 486 15.56 5.39 6.83
N VAL A 487 14.25 5.46 6.58
CA VAL A 487 13.32 6.36 7.27
C VAL A 487 13.28 6.06 8.76
N ASP A 488 13.04 4.80 9.16
CA ASP A 488 13.00 4.40 10.57
C ASP A 488 14.32 4.73 11.30
N ASN A 489 15.47 4.47 10.68
CA ASN A 489 16.78 4.73 11.26
C ASN A 489 17.06 6.23 11.45
N LYS A 490 16.64 7.08 10.50
CA LYS A 490 16.73 8.56 10.63
C LYS A 490 15.80 9.06 11.74
N VAL A 491 14.54 8.63 11.73
CA VAL A 491 13.53 9.03 12.72
C VAL A 491 13.94 8.62 14.14
N GLU A 492 14.45 7.40 14.33
CA GLU A 492 14.93 6.93 15.64
C GLU A 492 16.14 7.74 16.14
N LYS A 493 17.08 8.11 15.26
CA LYS A 493 18.22 8.98 15.62
C LYS A 493 17.74 10.35 16.08
N GLU A 494 16.77 10.94 15.37
CA GLU A 494 16.23 12.25 15.70
C GLU A 494 15.50 12.26 17.05
N ILE A 495 14.66 11.25 17.30
CA ILE A 495 13.95 11.06 18.58
C ILE A 495 14.97 10.97 19.73
N ARG A 496 15.97 10.09 19.62
CA ARG A 496 16.96 9.87 20.69
C ARG A 496 17.93 11.04 20.88
N SER A 497 18.12 11.89 19.88
CA SER A 497 18.98 13.09 19.99
C SER A 497 18.25 14.27 20.64
N ASN A 498 16.93 14.38 20.46
CA ASN A 498 16.14 15.51 20.96
C ASN A 498 15.38 15.22 22.27
N MET A 499 15.11 13.94 22.60
CA MET A 499 14.43 13.56 23.85
C MET A 499 15.42 12.96 24.87
N MET A 500 15.56 13.62 26.02
CA MET A 500 16.37 13.12 27.15
C MET A 500 15.60 12.05 27.94
N LYS A 501 15.53 10.83 27.40
CA LYS A 501 14.88 9.65 27.99
C LYS A 501 15.87 8.47 28.03
N PRO A 502 15.88 7.63 29.09
CA PRO A 502 16.67 6.41 29.12
C PRO A 502 16.05 5.35 28.20
N TYR A 503 16.43 5.38 26.92
CA TYR A 503 15.98 4.42 25.92
C TYR A 503 16.65 3.05 26.06
N ALA A 504 15.92 1.98 25.74
CA ALA A 504 16.48 0.65 25.57
C ALA A 504 17.52 0.61 24.44
N ASP A 505 18.67 -0.01 24.71
CA ASP A 505 19.76 -0.15 23.74
C ASP A 505 19.36 -1.06 22.57
N MET A 506 19.35 -0.50 21.35
CA MET A 506 19.18 -1.27 20.12
C MET A 506 20.53 -1.90 19.72
N PRO A 507 20.54 -3.13 19.16
CA PRO A 507 21.77 -3.80 18.73
C PRO A 507 22.60 -2.97 17.74
N ALA A 508 23.93 -3.11 17.78
CA ALA A 508 24.84 -2.34 16.92
C ALA A 508 24.50 -2.44 15.42
N MET A 509 23.99 -3.60 14.97
CA MET A 509 23.54 -3.80 13.59
C MET A 509 22.44 -2.84 13.15
N TYR A 510 21.53 -2.42 14.05
CA TYR A 510 20.50 -1.42 13.77
C TYR A 510 21.13 -0.07 13.40
N TRP A 511 22.11 0.39 14.19
CA TRP A 511 22.80 1.67 13.98
C TRP A 511 23.81 1.65 12.82
N ASN A 512 24.28 0.46 12.43
CA ASN A 512 25.20 0.26 11.33
C ASN A 512 24.54 0.42 9.95
N PHE A 513 23.21 0.44 9.87
CA PHE A 513 22.53 0.86 8.64
C PHE A 513 22.77 2.35 8.38
N LYS A 514 23.63 2.65 7.41
CA LYS A 514 24.09 4.00 7.05
C LYS A 514 23.98 4.32 5.56
N MET A 515 23.31 3.46 4.79
CA MET A 515 23.19 3.61 3.34
C MET A 515 22.40 4.86 2.95
N THR A 516 22.91 5.59 1.98
CA THR A 516 22.25 6.70 1.29
C THR A 516 21.41 6.19 0.12
N LEU A 517 20.49 7.02 -0.40
CA LEU A 517 19.66 6.65 -1.57
C LEU A 517 20.50 6.21 -2.79
N PRO A 518 21.61 6.89 -3.18
CA PRO A 518 22.48 6.40 -4.25
C PRO A 518 23.08 5.01 -3.99
N GLU A 519 23.47 4.72 -2.74
CA GLU A 519 24.02 3.41 -2.36
C GLU A 519 22.94 2.32 -2.37
N ILE A 520 21.69 2.65 -2.02
CA ILE A 520 20.53 1.76 -2.17
C ILE A 520 20.34 1.37 -3.63
N PHE A 521 20.30 2.34 -4.57
CA PHE A 521 20.21 2.00 -6.00
C PHE A 521 21.41 1.20 -6.52
N THR A 522 22.60 1.46 -5.99
CA THR A 522 23.81 0.68 -6.32
C THR A 522 23.68 -0.77 -5.86
N GLU A 523 23.15 -1.01 -4.66
CA GLU A 523 22.87 -2.36 -4.13
C GLU A 523 21.76 -3.07 -4.92
N LEU A 524 20.71 -2.36 -5.36
CA LEU A 524 19.67 -2.93 -6.22
C LEU A 524 20.24 -3.34 -7.60
N ALA A 525 21.10 -2.51 -8.20
CA ALA A 525 21.82 -2.86 -9.44
C ALA A 525 22.82 -4.03 -9.26
N ALA A 526 23.35 -4.21 -8.05
CA ALA A 526 24.22 -5.31 -7.66
C ALA A 526 23.48 -6.52 -7.03
N SER A 527 22.14 -6.51 -7.01
CA SER A 527 21.30 -7.50 -6.33
C SER A 527 21.67 -8.94 -6.70
N LYS A 528 21.52 -9.88 -5.76
CA LYS A 528 21.82 -11.31 -6.00
C LYS A 528 20.88 -11.93 -7.04
N HIS A 529 19.65 -11.44 -7.14
CA HIS A 529 18.63 -11.94 -8.07
C HIS A 529 18.85 -11.38 -9.48
N LEU A 530 18.90 -12.25 -10.48
CA LEU A 530 19.16 -11.85 -11.88
C LEU A 530 18.08 -10.92 -12.41
N ASP A 531 16.81 -11.25 -12.16
CA ASP A 531 15.65 -10.50 -12.64
C ASP A 531 15.67 -9.05 -12.15
N ILE A 532 16.00 -8.86 -10.86
CA ILE A 532 16.12 -7.52 -10.24
C ILE A 532 17.28 -6.72 -10.85
N ARG A 533 18.42 -7.36 -11.17
CA ARG A 533 19.54 -6.66 -11.85
C ARG A 533 19.18 -6.24 -13.27
N GLN A 534 18.43 -7.08 -14.01
CA GLN A 534 17.95 -6.75 -15.35
C GLN A 534 16.91 -5.63 -15.30
N GLU A 535 15.98 -5.71 -14.36
CA GLU A 535 14.99 -4.67 -14.09
C GLU A 535 15.63 -3.35 -13.70
N ALA A 536 16.63 -3.34 -12.80
CA ALA A 536 17.37 -2.13 -12.41
C ALA A 536 18.11 -1.44 -13.58
N GLN A 537 18.36 -2.15 -14.68
CA GLN A 537 18.99 -1.62 -15.90
C GLN A 537 17.96 -1.18 -16.96
N SER A 538 16.66 -1.43 -16.75
CA SER A 538 15.62 -1.04 -17.70
C SER A 538 15.48 0.49 -17.79
N PRO A 539 15.08 1.05 -18.95
CA PRO A 539 14.86 2.49 -19.11
C PRO A 539 13.93 3.08 -18.04
N GLU A 540 12.88 2.35 -17.67
CA GLU A 540 11.86 2.76 -16.71
C GLU A 540 12.43 2.88 -15.29
N ARG A 541 13.24 1.91 -14.82
CA ARG A 541 13.85 1.96 -13.49
C ARG A 541 15.00 2.96 -13.42
N VAL A 542 15.81 3.07 -14.47
CA VAL A 542 16.86 4.10 -14.56
C VAL A 542 16.23 5.50 -14.56
N LEU A 543 15.09 5.68 -15.21
CA LEU A 543 14.32 6.93 -15.17
C LEU A 543 13.80 7.23 -13.77
N GLN A 544 13.14 6.27 -13.10
CA GLN A 544 12.67 6.41 -11.72
C GLN A 544 13.81 6.76 -10.75
N MET A 545 14.93 6.05 -10.85
CA MET A 545 16.14 6.33 -10.08
C MET A 545 16.64 7.77 -10.29
N LEU A 546 16.76 8.23 -11.54
CA LEU A 546 17.30 9.57 -11.81
C LEU A 546 16.33 10.70 -11.41
N LEU A 547 15.01 10.46 -11.46
CA LEU A 547 14.00 11.37 -10.89
C LEU A 547 14.12 11.45 -9.36
N ILE A 548 14.22 10.30 -8.69
CA ILE A 548 14.39 10.19 -7.23
C ILE A 548 15.67 10.90 -6.80
N LEU A 549 16.80 10.62 -7.45
CA LEU A 549 18.09 11.25 -7.15
C LEU A 549 18.23 12.70 -7.65
N ASN A 550 17.16 13.30 -8.22
CA ASN A 550 17.11 14.66 -8.75
C ASN A 550 18.19 14.98 -9.81
N LYS A 551 18.57 13.98 -10.61
CA LYS A 551 19.66 14.03 -11.61
C LYS A 551 19.14 14.37 -13.01
N VAL A 552 18.35 15.44 -13.14
CA VAL A 552 17.71 15.86 -14.41
C VAL A 552 18.67 15.95 -15.61
N PRO A 553 19.90 16.50 -15.50
CA PRO A 553 20.82 16.57 -16.64
C PRO A 553 21.37 15.21 -17.11
N GLU A 554 21.43 14.21 -16.22
CA GLU A 554 21.80 12.83 -16.56
C GLU A 554 20.60 12.09 -17.16
N LEU A 555 19.40 12.33 -16.62
CA LEU A 555 18.13 11.80 -17.12
C LEU A 555 17.88 12.21 -18.57
N LEU A 556 17.97 13.50 -18.90
CA LEU A 556 17.79 13.99 -20.28
C LEU A 556 18.81 13.37 -21.25
N LYS A 557 20.06 13.14 -20.80
CA LYS A 557 21.06 12.43 -21.61
C LYS A 557 20.64 10.98 -21.87
N LYS A 558 20.14 10.28 -20.85
CA LYS A 558 19.67 8.89 -20.98
C LYS A 558 18.43 8.77 -21.86
N MET A 559 17.47 9.67 -21.71
CA MET A 559 16.29 9.77 -22.58
C MET A 559 16.71 9.94 -24.05
N ARG A 560 17.66 10.84 -24.35
CA ARG A 560 18.23 11.00 -25.71
C ARG A 560 18.92 9.73 -26.23
N GLU A 561 19.65 9.01 -25.39
CA GLU A 561 20.29 7.73 -25.75
C GLU A 561 19.22 6.66 -26.10
N TRP A 562 18.15 6.56 -25.31
CA TRP A 562 17.05 5.62 -25.55
C TRP A 562 16.21 5.96 -26.78
N VAL A 563 15.85 7.24 -26.96
CA VAL A 563 15.08 7.75 -28.11
C VAL A 563 15.72 7.37 -29.45
N LYS A 564 17.06 7.40 -29.52
CA LYS A 564 17.84 7.06 -30.73
C LYS A 564 18.01 5.56 -30.95
N THR A 565 17.53 4.72 -30.03
CA THR A 565 17.54 3.27 -30.18
C THR A 565 16.28 2.83 -30.92
N GLU A 566 16.41 2.05 -31.99
CA GLU A 566 15.29 1.63 -32.86
C GLU A 566 14.15 0.93 -32.09
N ASN A 567 14.46 0.25 -30.98
CA ASN A 567 13.51 -0.45 -30.13
C ASN A 567 12.79 0.44 -29.08
N CYS A 568 12.90 1.77 -29.15
CA CYS A 568 12.24 2.66 -28.19
C CYS A 568 10.71 2.70 -28.42
N GLN A 569 9.95 2.17 -27.45
CA GLN A 569 8.49 2.07 -27.53
C GLN A 569 7.80 3.45 -27.69
N PRO A 570 6.77 3.59 -28.53
CA PRO A 570 6.05 4.86 -28.72
C PRO A 570 5.47 5.45 -27.43
N GLN A 571 5.04 4.60 -26.50
CA GLN A 571 4.52 5.00 -25.19
C GLN A 571 5.61 5.63 -24.32
N LEU A 572 6.83 5.06 -24.34
CA LEU A 572 7.99 5.65 -23.65
C LEU A 572 8.40 6.97 -24.31
N LYS A 573 8.36 7.08 -25.65
CA LYS A 573 8.58 8.36 -26.36
C LYS A 573 7.56 9.43 -25.93
N ARG A 574 6.26 9.08 -25.83
CA ARG A 574 5.22 9.98 -25.29
C ARG A 574 5.59 10.46 -23.90
N PHE A 575 5.79 9.55 -22.96
CA PHE A 575 6.10 9.89 -21.58
C PHE A 575 7.35 10.79 -21.50
N MET A 576 8.41 10.46 -22.25
CA MET A 576 9.64 11.25 -22.26
C MET A 576 9.45 12.67 -22.82
N ALA A 577 8.70 12.85 -23.91
CA ALA A 577 8.41 14.18 -24.45
C ALA A 577 7.54 15.01 -23.51
N HIS A 578 6.50 14.41 -22.92
CA HIS A 578 5.65 15.09 -21.94
C HIS A 578 6.44 15.47 -20.67
N LEU A 579 7.34 14.61 -20.21
CA LEU A 579 8.21 14.91 -19.08
C LEU A 579 9.14 16.11 -19.39
N VAL A 580 9.67 16.21 -20.61
CA VAL A 580 10.44 17.40 -21.04
C VAL A 580 9.58 18.67 -21.01
N LEU A 581 8.33 18.62 -21.51
CA LEU A 581 7.42 19.78 -21.50
C LEU A 581 7.05 20.18 -20.06
N ILE A 582 6.72 19.23 -19.19
CA ILE A 582 6.43 19.47 -17.77
C ILE A 582 7.64 20.07 -17.05
N LEU A 583 8.86 19.56 -17.30
CA LEU A 583 10.09 20.11 -16.73
C LEU A 583 10.33 21.56 -17.20
N ARG A 584 10.03 21.90 -18.47
CA ARG A 584 10.07 23.28 -18.97
C ARG A 584 9.08 24.19 -18.24
N LEU A 585 7.82 23.76 -18.08
CA LEU A 585 6.77 24.51 -17.36
C LEU A 585 7.12 24.74 -15.88
N MET A 586 7.84 23.80 -15.26
CA MET A 586 8.40 23.92 -13.91
C MET A 586 9.66 24.82 -13.82
N GLY A 587 10.20 25.29 -14.94
CA GLY A 587 11.41 26.13 -14.99
C GLY A 587 12.73 25.35 -15.06
N TYR A 588 12.73 24.02 -15.22
CA TYR A 588 13.94 23.21 -15.39
C TYR A 588 14.47 23.29 -16.83
N VAL A 589 14.92 24.48 -17.22
CA VAL A 589 15.54 24.74 -18.53
C VAL A 589 16.99 24.24 -18.53
N HIS A 590 17.17 22.95 -18.80
CA HIS A 590 18.48 22.30 -18.86
C HIS A 590 18.71 21.66 -20.22
N LYS A 591 19.69 22.19 -20.98
CA LYS A 591 20.08 21.70 -22.32
C LYS A 591 18.87 21.59 -23.26
N GLU A 592 18.29 22.72 -23.63
CA GLU A 592 17.09 22.76 -24.48
C GLU A 592 17.23 21.92 -25.74
N ASP A 593 18.40 21.93 -26.40
CA ASP A 593 18.74 21.09 -27.56
C ASP A 593 18.45 19.60 -27.33
N VAL A 594 18.81 19.08 -26.14
CA VAL A 594 18.59 17.67 -25.79
C VAL A 594 17.11 17.39 -25.56
N GLY A 595 16.38 18.34 -24.97
CA GLY A 595 14.93 18.27 -24.86
C GLY A 595 14.22 18.34 -26.22
N ASN A 596 14.70 19.20 -27.12
CA ASN A 596 14.19 19.35 -28.48
C ASN A 596 14.38 18.05 -29.28
N GLU A 597 15.54 17.39 -29.19
CA GLU A 597 15.74 16.07 -29.82
C GLU A 597 14.78 14.99 -29.31
N ILE A 598 14.38 15.03 -28.03
CA ILE A 598 13.42 14.08 -27.45
C ILE A 598 12.00 14.36 -27.94
N VAL A 599 11.59 15.63 -27.96
CA VAL A 599 10.26 16.05 -28.47
C VAL A 599 10.17 15.81 -29.98
N LYS A 600 11.23 16.11 -30.75
CA LYS A 600 11.35 15.83 -32.19
C LYS A 600 11.09 14.35 -32.51
N ALA A 601 11.76 13.43 -31.82
CA ALA A 601 11.56 12.00 -32.06
C ALA A 601 10.19 11.46 -31.60
N TYR A 602 9.45 12.22 -30.78
CA TYR A 602 8.05 11.97 -30.48
C TYR A 602 7.14 12.50 -31.60
N VAL A 603 7.39 13.70 -32.13
CA VAL A 603 6.70 14.22 -33.33
C VAL A 603 6.92 13.30 -34.53
N GLU A 604 8.12 12.76 -34.75
CA GLU A 604 8.39 11.73 -35.78
C GLU A 604 7.51 10.49 -35.62
N ALA A 605 7.20 10.08 -34.38
CA ALA A 605 6.29 8.96 -34.11
C ALA A 605 4.81 9.35 -34.30
N LEU A 606 4.43 10.61 -34.03
CA LEU A 606 3.08 11.13 -34.30
C LEU A 606 2.81 11.29 -35.80
N ILE A 607 3.81 11.69 -36.58
CA ILE A 607 3.73 11.76 -38.05
C ILE A 607 3.38 10.37 -38.63
N GLN A 608 3.92 9.29 -38.06
CA GLN A 608 3.57 7.91 -38.44
C GLN A 608 2.16 7.49 -38.02
N GLN A 609 1.56 8.13 -37.00
CA GLN A 609 0.16 7.93 -36.60
C GLN A 609 -0.81 8.76 -37.46
N GLY A 610 -0.36 9.88 -38.01
CA GLY A 610 -1.10 10.69 -38.98
C GLY A 610 -2.13 11.67 -38.40
N ASP A 611 -2.19 11.86 -37.06
CA ASP A 611 -3.15 12.79 -36.45
C ASP A 611 -2.66 14.26 -36.58
N PRO A 612 -3.39 15.13 -37.32
CA PRO A 612 -2.92 16.49 -37.58
C PRO A 612 -2.91 17.41 -36.36
N GLN A 613 -3.80 17.18 -35.37
CA GLN A 613 -3.87 18.02 -34.17
C GLN A 613 -2.68 17.74 -33.26
N LEU A 614 -2.38 16.45 -33.05
CA LEU A 614 -1.20 16.02 -32.29
C LEU A 614 0.08 16.52 -32.96
N VAL A 615 0.27 16.28 -34.28
CA VAL A 615 1.48 16.71 -34.97
C VAL A 615 1.65 18.24 -34.92
N ALA A 616 0.61 19.03 -35.20
CA ALA A 616 0.68 20.49 -35.14
C ALA A 616 1.12 20.99 -33.75
N TYR A 617 0.47 20.53 -32.69
CA TYR A 617 0.75 21.05 -31.35
C TYR A 617 2.15 20.74 -30.85
N TYR A 618 2.59 19.48 -30.91
CA TYR A 618 3.93 19.14 -30.40
C TYR A 618 5.04 19.72 -31.28
N THR A 619 4.80 19.90 -32.60
CA THR A 619 5.73 20.60 -33.49
C THR A 619 5.92 22.06 -33.06
N ALA A 620 4.84 22.79 -32.74
CA ALA A 620 4.91 24.17 -32.28
C ALA A 620 5.75 24.37 -30.98
N THR A 621 5.97 23.30 -30.19
CA THR A 621 6.85 23.35 -29.00
C THR A 621 8.36 23.24 -29.29
N LEU A 622 8.75 23.09 -30.55
CA LEU A 622 10.14 23.04 -31.03
C LEU A 622 10.62 24.42 -31.56
N PRO A 623 11.94 24.62 -31.76
CA PRO A 623 12.46 25.81 -32.43
C PRO A 623 11.95 25.96 -33.88
N GLN A 624 11.87 27.19 -34.38
CA GLN A 624 11.31 27.52 -35.70
C GLN A 624 11.92 26.75 -36.88
N GLU A 625 13.22 26.44 -36.83
CA GLU A 625 13.88 25.64 -37.88
C GLU A 625 13.38 24.18 -37.89
N ASP A 626 13.24 23.56 -36.72
CA ASP A 626 12.65 22.22 -36.60
C ASP A 626 11.17 22.23 -36.95
N GLN A 627 10.41 23.26 -36.57
CA GLN A 627 8.99 23.41 -36.93
C GLN A 627 8.78 23.31 -38.44
N ILE A 628 9.52 24.10 -39.22
CA ILE A 628 9.40 24.16 -40.68
C ILE A 628 9.76 22.80 -41.30
N ASN A 629 10.88 22.20 -40.88
CA ASN A 629 11.34 20.93 -41.43
C ASN A 629 10.32 19.81 -41.14
N MET A 630 9.97 19.60 -39.86
CA MET A 630 9.10 18.51 -39.43
C MET A 630 7.68 18.62 -39.99
N TYR A 631 7.12 19.83 -40.05
CA TYR A 631 5.78 20.02 -40.59
C TYR A 631 5.76 19.90 -42.12
N SER A 632 6.86 20.23 -42.81
CA SER A 632 7.01 19.96 -44.25
C SER A 632 7.06 18.45 -44.52
N ASP A 633 7.85 17.70 -43.75
CA ASP A 633 7.94 16.23 -43.85
C ASP A 633 6.57 15.56 -43.62
N PHE A 634 5.77 16.07 -42.67
CA PHE A 634 4.40 15.62 -42.43
C PHE A 634 3.49 15.86 -43.65
N LEU A 635 3.52 17.08 -44.22
CA LEU A 635 2.68 17.44 -45.37
C LEU A 635 3.08 16.74 -46.68
N GLU A 636 4.33 16.28 -46.83
CA GLU A 636 4.77 15.50 -47.99
C GLU A 636 4.08 14.13 -48.06
N GLY A 637 3.82 13.49 -46.90
CA GLY A 637 3.09 12.22 -46.82
C GLY A 637 1.60 12.33 -47.19
N ILE A 638 1.02 13.53 -47.11
CA ILE A 638 -0.42 13.76 -47.29
C ILE A 638 -0.71 14.06 -48.76
N THR A 639 -1.34 13.12 -49.45
CA THR A 639 -1.66 13.26 -50.87
C THR A 639 -3.01 13.94 -51.12
N ASP A 640 -4.00 13.74 -50.24
CA ASP A 640 -5.33 14.33 -50.40
C ASP A 640 -5.35 15.85 -50.12
N SER A 641 -6.18 16.57 -50.89
CA SER A 641 -6.28 18.02 -50.79
C SER A 641 -7.18 18.51 -49.66
N THR A 642 -8.10 17.69 -49.15
CA THR A 642 -8.98 18.06 -48.03
C THR A 642 -8.29 17.80 -46.70
N GLU A 643 -7.62 16.65 -46.57
CA GLU A 643 -6.74 16.32 -45.45
C GLU A 643 -5.60 17.33 -45.29
N ARG A 644 -4.92 17.70 -46.39
CA ARG A 644 -3.87 18.74 -46.35
C ARG A 644 -4.41 20.09 -45.88
N ARG A 645 -5.64 20.46 -46.24
CA ARG A 645 -6.26 21.70 -45.76
C ARG A 645 -6.56 21.65 -44.26
N TYR A 646 -7.08 20.52 -43.78
CA TYR A 646 -7.32 20.30 -42.34
C TYR A 646 -6.03 20.33 -41.52
N CYS A 647 -4.91 19.85 -42.07
CA CYS A 647 -3.60 19.99 -41.43
C CYS A 647 -3.18 21.46 -41.31
N LEU A 648 -3.28 22.23 -42.40
CA LEU A 648 -2.98 23.67 -42.36
C LEU A 648 -3.89 24.44 -41.39
N GLU A 649 -5.18 24.10 -41.33
CA GLU A 649 -6.13 24.61 -40.31
C GLU A 649 -5.67 24.25 -38.88
N ALA A 650 -5.16 23.04 -38.65
CA ALA A 650 -4.64 22.61 -37.34
C ALA A 650 -3.33 23.31 -36.95
N ALA A 651 -2.46 23.65 -37.91
CA ALA A 651 -1.24 24.42 -37.67
C ALA A 651 -1.58 25.89 -37.29
N GLU A 652 -2.46 26.54 -38.06
CA GLU A 652 -2.90 27.92 -37.83
C GLU A 652 -3.58 28.11 -36.45
N LEU A 653 -4.16 27.05 -35.88
CA LEU A 653 -4.74 27.06 -34.53
C LEU A 653 -3.70 27.08 -33.40
N VAL A 654 -2.44 26.71 -33.65
CA VAL A 654 -1.39 26.64 -32.60
C VAL A 654 -0.30 27.72 -32.78
N GLY A 655 -0.03 28.16 -34.01
CA GLY A 655 0.91 29.27 -34.29
C GLY A 655 1.39 29.32 -35.74
#